data_AF-A0A015LI01-F1
#
_entry.id   AF-A0A015LI01-F1
#
_cell.length_a   1.000
_cell.length_b   1.000
_cell.length_c   1.000
_cell.angle_alpha   90.00
_cell.angle_beta   90.00
_cell.angle_gamma   90.00
#
_symmetry.space_group_name_H-M   'P 1'
#
loop_
_entity.id
_entity.type
_entity.pdbx_description
1 polymer ?
#
loop_
_entity_poly.entity_id
_entity_poly.type
_entity_poly.pdbx_seq_one_letter_code
_entity_poly.pdbx_strand_id
1 'polypeptide(L)'
;MDSSIKKSVEIKLCHCNYICNARRFKQNFINWTSRNYHIDKFIQNTQLSEHTLFVVVNALEWIPYDRLDDIKYVADDKFSKVYSAKWIDGCIYEWDYENQNWKRKDQNMFVILKLLNNPATITSEFINKIAVSHKVHGITQDLETKNFMVVLNGECTNEVYCNSIHFQRNFKNWTSGNNDIDKFIRDTQLSEHSYYEVNNALEWIPYDRLYNIEYIAEDDVFGKVYRANWIDGCINYDCDNSWNYENQNWKRKDQNMFVILKILNNPASNILEFMNKIAVSHEVYGITQDSETKNFMVVLNDICEKCKEICNSIYFQRNFKNWTSGNNDIDKFIQDTQQSVHTYHEVNNALEWIPYDRLYDIKYISEDEEFGKLYRANWIDGFIYIWDDYSQNWKRKNQNMFVFLKILNNPANITSEFINKIVIPHGVYGITQDPEIKNYMGIFNDMYGKYVHNTMRFKQNFKNWTSGNDDIDKFIQDAQKSYTNNVLEWIPYDRLYDIKYIAKGGFGKIYRAKWIDGYIDEWDDYNQNWKRKDQNMVVALKSLNNSKNVTLEFMNEITLHYKVNLHKCIIKLYGITQDPKEKNYIMVLDYAEHGNLRNFLDIKYNYLNWNNKISYLHKIADGLRNIHEKELIHRDLHIGNILRLKNHTCITDMGLCKPADYNVPENAKNKLYGILSYIAPEILRGQNYTKAADIYSFGIIMYEVISGLPPYYDIGHDINLAVKICKGLRPRFNINVPQLIVHLIKKCLDANPLNRPKAEEIEKTLSNWFRETYDPKSNGYAELNNQIKEAEIINKKSLINSTTSLGISYKTHSEAIYTSRLLDFNNLPEPKNSDDYYEENENIISMKFSESLQIDISQLKNNNSFELKNSDDSYEKNDNIKMESSEFLQINTLQLKIDNNNFPEQDNSDDSYEKNDNTISRNSSGID
;
A
#
# COMPACT_ATOMS: atom_id res chain seq x y z
N MET A 1 71.77 59.12 19.19
CA MET A 1 71.27 58.30 20.31
C MET A 1 70.10 57.45 19.83
N ASP A 2 70.22 56.14 19.68
CA ASP A 2 71.47 55.39 19.50
C ASP A 2 71.25 54.10 18.71
N SER A 3 72.38 53.58 18.25
CA SER A 3 72.61 52.38 17.45
C SER A 3 71.82 51.10 17.82
N SER A 4 71.29 50.48 16.77
CA SER A 4 71.14 49.03 16.50
C SER A 4 71.52 47.98 17.57
N ILE A 5 70.75 46.87 17.59
CA ILE A 5 71.28 45.52 17.34
C ILE A 5 70.17 44.58 16.79
N LYS A 6 70.57 43.70 15.87
CA LYS A 6 69.71 42.75 15.15
C LYS A 6 69.10 41.69 16.09
N LYS A 7 67.86 41.26 15.82
CA LYS A 7 67.41 39.89 16.09
C LYS A 7 67.01 39.21 14.78
N SER A 8 67.47 37.98 14.63
CA SER A 8 67.35 37.14 13.43
C SER A 8 65.90 36.81 13.10
N VAL A 9 65.52 36.99 11.83
CA VAL A 9 64.37 36.29 11.26
C VAL A 9 64.73 34.82 11.19
N GLU A 10 64.12 33.98 12.02
CA GLU A 10 64.25 32.52 11.90
C GLU A 10 63.65 32.07 10.56
N ILE A 11 64.53 31.65 9.66
CA ILE A 11 64.14 31.17 8.34
C ILE A 11 63.56 29.75 8.53
N LYS A 12 62.23 29.64 8.63
CA LYS A 12 61.58 28.37 8.25
C LYS A 12 61.95 28.08 6.79
N LEU A 13 62.80 27.08 6.63
CA LEU A 13 63.24 26.54 5.34
C LEU A 13 62.09 25.69 4.78
N CYS A 14 61.66 26.03 3.58
CA CYS A 14 60.80 25.13 2.80
C CYS A 14 61.63 23.88 2.45
N HIS A 15 61.26 22.71 3.00
CA HIS A 15 62.03 21.46 2.91
C HIS A 15 62.03 20.79 1.52
N CYS A 16 61.39 21.37 0.50
CA CYS A 16 61.48 20.88 -0.88
C CYS A 16 62.92 20.94 -1.42
N ASN A 17 63.38 19.87 -2.07
CA ASN A 17 64.69 19.83 -2.74
C ASN A 17 64.73 20.59 -4.09
N TYR A 18 63.71 21.38 -4.41
CA TYR A 18 63.55 22.14 -5.65
C TYR A 18 62.94 23.54 -5.40
N ILE A 19 62.93 24.41 -6.41
CA ILE A 19 62.27 25.72 -6.36
C ILE A 19 60.76 25.52 -6.59
N CYS A 20 59.97 25.74 -5.55
CA CYS A 20 58.50 25.66 -5.57
C CYS A 20 57.84 27.05 -5.41
N ASN A 21 56.54 27.14 -5.67
CA ASN A 21 55.77 28.38 -5.61
C ASN A 21 55.85 29.08 -4.24
N ALA A 22 55.84 28.33 -3.12
CA ALA A 22 56.05 28.87 -1.77
C ALA A 22 57.41 29.59 -1.59
N ARG A 23 58.48 29.16 -2.29
CA ARG A 23 59.77 29.88 -2.28
C ARG A 23 59.71 31.17 -3.11
N ARG A 24 58.97 31.18 -4.23
CA ARG A 24 58.77 32.35 -5.10
C ARG A 24 57.93 33.44 -4.42
N PHE A 25 56.79 33.07 -3.82
CA PHE A 25 55.98 34.01 -3.04
C PHE A 25 56.81 34.65 -1.91
N LYS A 26 57.61 33.86 -1.18
CA LYS A 26 58.48 34.34 -0.10
C LYS A 26 59.51 35.39 -0.53
N GLN A 27 59.93 35.41 -1.79
CA GLN A 27 60.83 36.44 -2.32
C GLN A 27 60.13 37.79 -2.49
N ASN A 28 58.81 37.80 -2.68
CA ASN A 28 58.02 38.97 -3.08
C ASN A 28 56.95 39.41 -2.06
N PHE A 29 56.99 38.93 -0.80
CA PHE A 29 55.98 39.30 0.23
C PHE A 29 55.81 40.81 0.47
N ILE A 30 56.83 41.63 0.17
CA ILE A 30 56.76 43.09 0.29
C ILE A 30 55.69 43.69 -0.65
N ASN A 31 55.37 43.01 -1.76
CA ASN A 31 54.41 43.47 -2.77
C ASN A 31 52.95 43.13 -2.42
N TRP A 32 52.70 42.35 -1.35
CA TRP A 32 51.38 41.81 -0.99
C TRP A 32 50.94 42.27 0.41
N THR A 33 51.00 43.57 0.69
CA THR A 33 50.65 44.12 2.01
C THR A 33 49.39 45.00 1.97
N SER A 34 48.45 44.63 2.83
CA SER A 34 47.27 45.40 3.23
C SER A 34 47.56 46.46 4.31
N ARG A 35 48.79 46.47 4.84
CA ARG A 35 49.19 47.16 6.08
C ARG A 35 48.49 46.67 7.35
N ASN A 36 47.70 45.60 7.29
CA ASN A 36 47.13 44.92 8.44
C ASN A 36 47.88 43.61 8.71
N TYR A 37 48.53 43.51 9.87
CA TYR A 37 49.34 42.35 10.25
C TYR A 37 48.59 41.01 10.19
N HIS A 38 47.30 40.98 10.54
CA HIS A 38 46.52 39.74 10.55
C HIS A 38 46.17 39.27 9.14
N ILE A 39 45.79 40.21 8.26
CA ILE A 39 45.51 39.95 6.84
C ILE A 39 46.78 39.51 6.12
N ASP A 40 47.88 40.26 6.27
CA ASP A 40 49.15 39.98 5.60
C ASP A 40 49.70 38.61 6.03
N LYS A 41 49.63 38.29 7.33
CA LYS A 41 50.04 36.99 7.85
C LYS A 41 49.14 35.86 7.36
N PHE A 42 47.84 36.08 7.22
CA PHE A 42 46.91 35.08 6.68
C PHE A 42 47.21 34.79 5.20
N ILE A 43 47.32 35.83 4.37
CA ILE A 43 47.70 35.73 2.96
C ILE A 43 49.06 35.01 2.81
N GLN A 44 50.08 35.45 3.54
CA GLN A 44 51.42 34.84 3.52
C GLN A 44 51.38 33.36 3.96
N ASN A 45 50.55 32.98 4.94
CA ASN A 45 50.40 31.58 5.33
C ASN A 45 49.83 30.72 4.19
N THR A 46 48.84 31.20 3.44
CA THR A 46 48.32 30.47 2.26
C THR A 46 49.38 30.34 1.17
N GLN A 47 50.10 31.43 0.87
CA GLN A 47 51.20 31.45 -0.10
C GLN A 47 52.36 30.51 0.28
N LEU A 48 52.67 30.38 1.57
CA LEU A 48 53.70 29.46 2.07
C LEU A 48 53.29 27.97 1.99
N SER A 49 51.99 27.67 1.87
CA SER A 49 51.49 26.31 1.71
C SER A 49 51.48 25.82 0.24
N GLU A 50 51.67 26.73 -0.72
CA GLU A 50 51.62 26.45 -2.16
C GLU A 50 52.94 25.81 -2.65
N HIS A 51 53.12 24.51 -2.41
CA HIS A 51 54.34 23.79 -2.77
C HIS A 51 54.39 23.27 -4.23
N THR A 52 53.42 23.66 -5.06
CA THR A 52 53.37 23.35 -6.49
C THR A 52 54.55 23.93 -7.29
N LEU A 53 54.80 23.36 -8.48
CA LEU A 53 55.93 23.73 -9.36
C LEU A 53 55.54 24.74 -10.46
N PHE A 54 54.31 24.69 -10.95
CA PHE A 54 53.87 25.37 -12.17
C PHE A 54 52.67 26.28 -11.89
N VAL A 55 51.47 25.70 -11.71
CA VAL A 55 50.21 26.43 -11.49
C VAL A 55 49.96 26.68 -10.01
N VAL A 56 49.43 27.85 -9.67
CA VAL A 56 48.98 28.24 -8.32
C VAL A 56 47.56 27.75 -8.08
N VAL A 57 47.35 26.93 -7.05
CA VAL A 57 46.04 26.30 -6.78
C VAL A 57 45.24 27.04 -5.71
N ASN A 58 45.85 27.29 -4.55
CA ASN A 58 45.19 27.72 -3.31
C ASN A 58 45.80 28.98 -2.65
N ALA A 59 46.90 29.52 -3.16
CA ALA A 59 47.48 30.74 -2.62
C ALA A 59 46.56 31.95 -2.86
N LEU A 60 46.29 32.71 -1.80
CA LEU A 60 45.53 33.95 -1.87
C LEU A 60 46.43 35.15 -2.19
N GLU A 61 45.84 36.20 -2.74
CA GLU A 61 46.52 37.48 -2.96
C GLU A 61 45.83 38.67 -2.28
N TRP A 62 46.61 39.74 -2.06
CA TRP A 62 46.07 41.04 -1.74
C TRP A 62 45.68 41.75 -3.03
N ILE A 63 44.42 42.16 -3.13
CA ILE A 63 43.85 42.78 -4.33
C ILE A 63 43.64 44.27 -4.03
N PRO A 64 44.41 45.18 -4.63
CA PRO A 64 44.20 46.61 -4.46
C PRO A 64 42.80 47.01 -4.97
N TYR A 65 42.07 47.79 -4.17
CA TYR A 65 40.65 48.08 -4.41
C TYR A 65 40.41 48.91 -5.68
N ASP A 66 41.40 49.72 -6.08
CA ASP A 66 41.47 50.47 -7.34
C ASP A 66 41.65 49.58 -8.59
N ARG A 67 41.65 48.24 -8.43
CA ARG A 67 41.64 47.26 -9.52
C ARG A 67 40.27 46.58 -9.68
N LEU A 68 39.25 47.01 -8.93
CA LEU A 68 37.88 46.54 -8.97
C LEU A 68 36.95 47.64 -9.51
N ASP A 69 36.48 47.46 -10.74
CA ASP A 69 35.52 48.34 -11.40
C ASP A 69 34.06 47.90 -11.19
N ASP A 70 33.12 48.81 -11.44
CA ASP A 70 31.67 48.55 -11.52
C ASP A 70 31.07 47.86 -10.26
N ILE A 71 31.58 48.23 -9.08
CA ILE A 71 31.17 47.66 -7.79
C ILE A 71 29.69 47.99 -7.51
N LYS A 72 28.86 46.96 -7.40
CA LYS A 72 27.40 47.06 -7.19
C LYS A 72 26.96 46.20 -6.03
N TYR A 73 26.10 46.72 -5.17
CA TYR A 73 25.43 45.94 -4.13
C TYR A 73 24.44 44.94 -4.76
N VAL A 74 24.44 43.70 -4.25
CA VAL A 74 23.61 42.60 -4.77
C VAL A 74 22.52 42.22 -3.75
N ALA A 75 22.92 41.82 -2.54
CA ALA A 75 22.03 41.36 -1.49
C ALA A 75 22.74 41.33 -0.13
N ASP A 76 21.98 41.14 0.94
CA ASP A 76 22.50 40.72 2.25
C ASP A 76 22.33 39.19 2.37
N ASP A 77 23.43 38.47 2.62
CA ASP A 77 23.37 37.04 2.96
C ASP A 77 23.34 36.82 4.48
N LYS A 78 23.22 35.55 4.91
CA LYS A 78 23.12 35.16 6.33
C LYS A 78 24.32 35.60 7.19
N PHE A 79 25.44 36.03 6.58
CA PHE A 79 26.70 36.34 7.26
C PHE A 79 27.27 37.72 6.93
N SER A 80 26.91 38.34 5.80
CA SER A 80 27.59 39.52 5.24
C SER A 80 26.78 40.25 4.15
N LYS A 81 27.17 41.48 3.86
CA LYS A 81 26.73 42.18 2.63
C LYS A 81 27.49 41.64 1.41
N VAL A 82 26.78 41.41 0.32
CA VAL A 82 27.31 40.85 -0.94
C VAL A 82 27.25 41.91 -2.04
N TYR A 83 28.36 42.04 -2.77
CA TYR A 83 28.52 42.94 -3.90
C TYR A 83 29.09 42.18 -5.11
N SER A 84 28.87 42.68 -6.31
CA SER A 84 29.50 42.21 -7.55
C SER A 84 30.46 43.28 -8.06
N ALA A 85 31.61 42.88 -8.61
CA ALA A 85 32.57 43.79 -9.23
C ALA A 85 33.25 43.14 -10.44
N LYS A 86 34.01 43.94 -11.19
CA LYS A 86 34.85 43.50 -12.31
C LYS A 86 36.32 43.70 -11.97
N TRP A 87 37.09 42.62 -11.94
CA TRP A 87 38.51 42.66 -11.57
C TRP A 87 39.40 42.80 -12.81
N ILE A 88 40.12 43.92 -12.91
CA ILE A 88 40.91 44.29 -14.10
C ILE A 88 42.05 43.29 -14.34
N ASP A 89 42.80 42.94 -13.30
CA ASP A 89 44.04 42.17 -13.41
C ASP A 89 43.83 40.68 -13.70
N GLY A 90 42.71 40.09 -13.24
CA GLY A 90 42.51 38.64 -13.20
C GLY A 90 43.41 37.94 -12.16
N CYS A 91 43.19 36.65 -11.92
CA CYS A 91 43.89 35.91 -10.85
C CYS A 91 45.31 35.46 -11.23
N ILE A 92 46.21 35.37 -10.24
CA ILE A 92 47.50 34.68 -10.40
C ILE A 92 47.30 33.23 -10.85
N TYR A 93 48.06 32.79 -11.85
CA TYR A 93 47.95 31.45 -12.42
C TYR A 93 49.29 30.68 -12.46
N GLU A 94 50.35 31.25 -13.04
CA GLU A 94 51.63 30.55 -13.29
C GLU A 94 52.83 31.48 -13.03
N TRP A 95 54.00 30.92 -12.69
CA TRP A 95 55.26 31.68 -12.63
C TRP A 95 55.91 31.87 -14.00
N ASP A 96 56.20 33.11 -14.38
CA ASP A 96 57.01 33.45 -15.54
C ASP A 96 58.51 33.37 -15.22
N TYR A 97 59.21 32.44 -15.87
CA TYR A 97 60.66 32.26 -15.71
C TYR A 97 61.49 33.30 -16.46
N GLU A 98 60.96 33.91 -17.52
CA GLU A 98 61.66 34.94 -18.30
C GLU A 98 61.53 36.30 -17.60
N ASN A 99 60.31 36.65 -17.19
CA ASN A 99 60.01 37.93 -16.55
C ASN A 99 60.19 37.93 -15.02
N GLN A 100 60.50 36.78 -14.40
CA GLN A 100 60.66 36.60 -12.94
C GLN A 100 59.46 37.15 -12.13
N ASN A 101 58.25 36.93 -12.63
CA ASN A 101 57.01 37.47 -12.06
C ASN A 101 55.83 36.51 -12.28
N TRP A 102 54.68 36.77 -11.65
CA TRP A 102 53.48 35.96 -11.82
C TRP A 102 52.69 36.34 -13.08
N LYS A 103 52.35 35.34 -13.90
CA LYS A 103 51.35 35.46 -14.97
C LYS A 103 49.95 35.45 -14.36
N ARG A 104 49.07 36.29 -14.89
CA ARG A 104 47.64 36.34 -14.54
C ARG A 104 46.78 35.73 -15.64
N LYS A 105 45.64 35.18 -15.25
CA LYS A 105 44.60 34.60 -16.12
C LYS A 105 43.29 35.34 -15.87
N ASP A 106 42.39 35.33 -16.86
CA ASP A 106 41.03 35.87 -16.74
C ASP A 106 41.00 37.36 -16.35
N GLN A 107 41.81 38.17 -17.06
CA GLN A 107 41.73 39.64 -17.00
C GLN A 107 40.29 40.10 -17.27
N ASN A 108 39.86 41.16 -16.59
CA ASN A 108 38.49 41.69 -16.68
C ASN A 108 37.36 40.75 -16.20
N MET A 109 37.66 39.71 -15.41
CA MET A 109 36.67 38.76 -14.87
C MET A 109 35.67 39.40 -13.89
N PHE A 110 34.47 38.82 -13.81
CA PHE A 110 33.50 39.15 -12.76
C PHE A 110 33.84 38.44 -11.45
N VAL A 111 33.69 39.15 -10.33
CA VAL A 111 33.96 38.65 -8.98
C VAL A 111 32.84 39.02 -8.02
N ILE A 112 32.63 38.19 -7.00
CA ILE A 112 31.71 38.47 -5.88
C ILE A 112 32.56 38.95 -4.70
N LEU A 113 32.15 40.04 -4.06
CA LEU A 113 32.78 40.59 -2.87
C LEU A 113 31.88 40.37 -1.66
N LYS A 114 32.39 39.72 -0.60
CA LYS A 114 31.67 39.55 0.68
C LYS A 114 32.34 40.30 1.82
N LEU A 115 31.55 41.07 2.56
CA LEU A 115 32.03 41.92 3.65
C LEU A 115 32.58 41.12 4.85
N LEU A 116 33.77 41.50 5.35
CA LEU A 116 34.38 40.90 6.53
C LEU A 116 34.09 41.72 7.78
N ASN A 117 33.19 41.22 8.64
CA ASN A 117 32.74 41.93 9.84
C ASN A 117 33.84 42.15 10.90
N ASN A 118 34.91 41.33 10.93
CA ASN A 118 36.05 41.52 11.84
C ASN A 118 37.36 40.90 11.29
N PRO A 119 38.43 41.68 11.04
CA PRO A 119 39.72 41.18 10.55
C PRO A 119 40.42 40.20 11.51
N ALA A 120 40.18 40.30 12.81
CA ALA A 120 40.82 39.45 13.83
C ALA A 120 40.25 38.02 13.87
N THR A 121 39.13 37.76 13.20
CA THR A 121 38.43 36.46 13.19
C THR A 121 38.69 35.61 11.93
N ILE A 122 39.59 36.06 11.06
CA ILE A 122 39.88 35.37 9.79
C ILE A 122 40.74 34.13 10.06
N THR A 123 40.11 32.97 9.98
CA THR A 123 40.73 31.65 10.05
C THR A 123 40.48 30.89 8.74
N SER A 124 41.27 29.85 8.47
CA SER A 124 41.02 28.96 7.34
C SER A 124 39.64 28.29 7.42
N GLU A 125 39.14 28.02 8.63
CA GLU A 125 37.79 27.48 8.84
C GLU A 125 36.70 28.48 8.44
N PHE A 126 36.89 29.77 8.76
CA PHE A 126 35.97 30.85 8.39
C PHE A 126 35.96 31.10 6.87
N ILE A 127 37.14 31.10 6.23
CA ILE A 127 37.23 31.19 4.76
C ILE A 127 36.62 29.95 4.09
N ASN A 128 36.85 28.74 4.61
CA ASN A 128 36.20 27.53 4.10
C ASN A 128 34.66 27.57 4.23
N LYS A 129 34.12 28.19 5.30
CA LYS A 129 32.67 28.44 5.46
C LYS A 129 32.11 29.46 4.45
N ILE A 130 32.92 30.37 3.94
CA ILE A 130 32.54 31.32 2.88
C ILE A 130 32.72 30.68 1.49
N ALA A 131 33.71 29.81 1.33
CA ALA A 131 34.12 29.18 0.07
C ALA A 131 33.31 27.94 -0.34
N VAL A 132 32.21 27.63 0.36
CA VAL A 132 31.41 26.39 0.16
C VAL A 132 30.90 26.24 -1.28
N SER A 133 30.69 27.35 -2.00
CA SER A 133 30.19 27.36 -3.38
C SER A 133 31.00 28.21 -4.38
N HIS A 134 32.07 28.90 -3.94
CA HIS A 134 32.84 29.82 -4.78
C HIS A 134 34.33 29.83 -4.40
N LYS A 135 35.22 29.91 -5.40
CA LYS A 135 36.67 29.93 -5.17
C LYS A 135 37.10 31.28 -4.61
N VAL A 136 37.87 31.28 -3.52
CA VAL A 136 38.47 32.51 -2.99
C VAL A 136 39.76 32.82 -3.74
N HIS A 137 39.88 34.03 -4.28
CA HIS A 137 41.10 34.51 -4.94
C HIS A 137 41.94 35.42 -4.06
N GLY A 138 41.30 36.23 -3.20
CA GLY A 138 42.04 37.18 -2.39
C GLY A 138 41.19 37.98 -1.41
N ILE A 139 41.83 38.98 -0.82
CA ILE A 139 41.19 39.95 0.08
C ILE A 139 41.50 41.34 -0.44
N THR A 140 40.52 42.23 -0.35
CA THR A 140 40.65 43.66 -0.62
C THR A 140 40.15 44.49 0.57
N GLN A 141 40.34 45.81 0.54
CA GLN A 141 39.78 46.74 1.51
C GLN A 141 39.19 47.95 0.81
N ASP A 142 37.92 48.20 1.07
CA ASP A 142 37.22 49.38 0.57
C ASP A 142 37.87 50.66 1.12
N LEU A 143 38.20 51.59 0.21
CA LEU A 143 39.02 52.75 0.52
C LEU A 143 38.30 53.81 1.37
N GLU A 144 36.97 53.83 1.37
CA GLU A 144 36.16 54.81 2.07
C GLU A 144 35.79 54.32 3.49
N THR A 145 35.14 53.16 3.56
CA THR A 145 34.65 52.53 4.79
C THR A 145 35.72 51.80 5.59
N LYS A 146 36.89 51.52 4.99
CA LYS A 146 37.99 50.70 5.55
C LYS A 146 37.62 49.25 5.87
N ASN A 147 36.46 48.78 5.42
CA ASN A 147 36.05 47.40 5.59
C ASN A 147 36.85 46.48 4.65
N PHE A 148 37.22 45.31 5.16
CA PHE A 148 37.83 44.27 4.34
C PHE A 148 36.74 43.47 3.62
N MET A 149 37.05 42.94 2.44
CA MET A 149 36.13 42.12 1.66
C MET A 149 36.88 40.91 1.08
N VAL A 150 36.25 39.73 1.12
CA VAL A 150 36.76 38.53 0.44
C VAL A 150 36.38 38.63 -1.04
N VAL A 151 37.35 38.43 -1.93
CA VAL A 151 37.13 38.38 -3.38
C VAL A 151 36.98 36.92 -3.80
N LEU A 152 35.77 36.59 -4.26
CA LEU A 152 35.34 35.27 -4.71
C LEU A 152 35.19 35.27 -6.24
N ASN A 153 35.38 34.11 -6.87
CA ASN A 153 35.04 33.92 -8.27
C ASN A 153 33.56 34.27 -8.51
N GLY A 154 33.25 34.88 -9.66
CA GLY A 154 31.87 35.08 -10.11
C GLY A 154 31.19 33.79 -10.61
N GLU A 155 31.97 32.73 -10.82
CA GLU A 155 31.49 31.41 -11.23
C GLU A 155 31.49 30.44 -10.03
N CYS A 156 30.43 29.63 -9.94
CA CYS A 156 30.27 28.63 -8.90
C CYS A 156 31.36 27.54 -9.02
N THR A 157 31.88 27.03 -7.89
CA THR A 157 32.93 25.99 -7.93
C THR A 157 32.45 24.62 -8.38
N ASN A 158 31.15 24.38 -8.35
CA ASN A 158 30.53 23.19 -8.95
C ASN A 158 29.93 23.58 -10.30
N GLU A 159 30.68 23.25 -11.35
CA GLU A 159 30.27 23.12 -12.74
C GLU A 159 29.79 24.40 -13.48
N VAL A 160 29.87 24.32 -14.81
CA VAL A 160 29.55 25.41 -15.77
C VAL A 160 28.03 25.72 -15.81
N TYR A 161 27.22 25.02 -15.02
CA TYR A 161 25.77 24.87 -15.19
C TYR A 161 24.96 25.07 -13.89
N CYS A 162 25.24 26.16 -13.16
CA CYS A 162 24.57 26.46 -11.88
C CYS A 162 23.26 27.26 -12.07
N ASN A 163 22.12 26.65 -11.73
CA ASN A 163 20.77 27.22 -11.99
C ASN A 163 20.50 28.56 -11.27
N SER A 164 21.06 28.79 -10.08
CA SER A 164 20.97 30.08 -9.36
C SER A 164 21.47 31.28 -10.18
N ILE A 165 22.46 31.10 -11.07
CA ILE A 165 23.00 32.14 -11.95
C ILE A 165 21.95 32.56 -13.00
N HIS A 166 21.16 31.59 -13.49
CA HIS A 166 20.10 31.81 -14.45
C HIS A 166 18.94 32.60 -13.83
N PHE A 167 18.54 32.27 -12.59
CA PHE A 167 17.56 33.06 -11.84
C PHE A 167 18.04 34.49 -11.56
N GLN A 168 19.27 34.69 -11.09
CA GLN A 168 19.83 36.01 -10.79
C GLN A 168 19.75 37.00 -11.97
N ARG A 169 19.95 36.51 -13.20
CA ARG A 169 19.84 37.32 -14.43
C ARG A 169 18.41 37.86 -14.64
N ASN A 170 17.40 37.13 -14.17
CA ASN A 170 15.98 37.45 -14.34
C ASN A 170 15.36 38.25 -13.19
N PHE A 171 16.07 38.53 -12.08
CA PHE A 171 15.54 39.31 -10.94
C PHE A 171 15.11 40.75 -11.26
N LYS A 172 15.45 41.27 -12.44
CA LYS A 172 15.02 42.60 -12.91
C LYS A 172 13.71 42.55 -13.72
N ASN A 173 13.24 41.37 -14.07
CA ASN A 173 12.12 41.17 -15.01
C ASN A 173 10.78 40.99 -14.30
N TRP A 174 10.76 40.86 -12.97
CA TRP A 174 9.55 40.72 -12.16
C TRP A 174 9.71 41.38 -10.78
N THR A 175 8.58 41.75 -10.18
CA THR A 175 8.44 42.17 -8.77
C THR A 175 6.97 42.01 -8.36
N SER A 176 6.73 41.61 -7.12
CA SER A 176 5.40 41.56 -6.51
C SER A 176 4.94 42.92 -5.96
N GLY A 177 5.81 43.93 -5.94
CA GLY A 177 5.61 45.18 -5.21
C GLY A 177 5.75 45.05 -3.69
N ASN A 178 6.03 43.85 -3.17
CA ASN A 178 6.29 43.59 -1.75
C ASN A 178 7.72 43.06 -1.57
N ASN A 179 8.55 43.81 -0.83
CA ASN A 179 9.98 43.48 -0.64
C ASN A 179 10.21 42.14 0.08
N ASP A 180 9.34 41.74 0.99
CA ASP A 180 9.49 40.51 1.77
C ASP A 180 9.13 39.28 0.92
N ILE A 181 8.11 39.37 0.08
CA ILE A 181 7.75 38.34 -0.90
C ILE A 181 8.80 38.26 -2.01
N ASP A 182 9.24 39.40 -2.56
CA ASP A 182 10.32 39.44 -3.55
C ASP A 182 11.61 38.85 -3.00
N LYS A 183 11.92 39.13 -1.73
CA LYS A 183 13.08 38.51 -1.06
C LYS A 183 12.87 37.01 -0.89
N PHE A 184 11.72 36.57 -0.37
CA PHE A 184 11.45 35.15 -0.13
C PHE A 184 11.54 34.31 -1.41
N ILE A 185 10.91 34.75 -2.51
CA ILE A 185 11.00 34.09 -3.81
C ILE A 185 12.46 34.05 -4.29
N ARG A 186 13.18 35.17 -4.25
CA ARG A 186 14.61 35.21 -4.64
C ARG A 186 15.49 34.33 -3.76
N ASP A 187 15.26 34.25 -2.46
CA ASP A 187 16.01 33.40 -1.54
C ASP A 187 15.85 31.91 -1.91
N THR A 188 14.65 31.46 -2.33
CA THR A 188 14.44 30.09 -2.88
C THR A 188 15.09 29.89 -4.25
N GLN A 189 15.06 30.88 -5.13
CA GLN A 189 15.71 30.81 -6.45
C GLN A 189 17.26 30.83 -6.34
N LEU A 190 17.79 31.42 -5.27
CA LEU A 190 19.22 31.48 -4.98
C LEU A 190 19.79 30.19 -4.36
N SER A 191 18.96 29.32 -3.76
CA SER A 191 19.41 28.04 -3.22
C SER A 191 19.60 26.95 -4.28
N GLU A 192 18.96 27.08 -5.45
CA GLU A 192 19.01 26.06 -6.49
C GLU A 192 20.34 26.08 -7.25
N HIS A 193 21.34 25.36 -6.71
CA HIS A 193 22.67 25.22 -7.32
C HIS A 193 22.83 23.96 -8.19
N SER A 194 21.92 22.98 -8.08
CA SER A 194 21.92 21.77 -8.92
C SER A 194 21.69 22.11 -10.39
N TYR A 195 22.26 21.33 -11.31
CA TYR A 195 21.93 21.39 -12.74
C TYR A 195 20.60 20.68 -13.06
N TYR A 196 20.39 19.53 -12.43
CA TYR A 196 19.31 18.58 -12.76
C TYR A 196 18.00 18.86 -12.01
N GLU A 197 18.04 19.65 -10.93
CA GLU A 197 16.89 19.88 -10.05
C GLU A 197 16.70 21.39 -9.84
N VAL A 198 15.47 21.86 -10.05
CA VAL A 198 15.03 23.26 -9.86
C VAL A 198 13.77 23.32 -8.99
N ASN A 199 13.38 22.18 -8.42
CA ASN A 199 12.01 21.90 -7.99
C ASN A 199 11.60 22.69 -6.73
N ASN A 200 12.56 23.33 -6.05
CA ASN A 200 12.30 24.17 -4.87
C ASN A 200 12.29 25.68 -5.19
N ALA A 201 12.63 26.09 -6.42
CA ALA A 201 12.58 27.48 -6.84
C ALA A 201 11.13 27.95 -7.03
N LEU A 202 10.66 28.82 -6.16
CA LEU A 202 9.34 29.44 -6.32
C LEU A 202 9.35 30.47 -7.44
N GLU A 203 8.21 30.66 -8.08
CA GLU A 203 8.00 31.70 -9.10
C GLU A 203 7.10 32.84 -8.59
N TRP A 204 7.33 34.04 -9.11
CA TRP A 204 6.29 35.07 -9.13
C TRP A 204 5.42 34.83 -10.35
N ILE A 205 4.13 34.57 -10.13
CA ILE A 205 3.16 34.24 -11.18
C ILE A 205 2.24 35.44 -11.35
N PRO A 206 2.36 36.22 -12.45
CA PRO A 206 1.47 37.35 -12.70
C PRO A 206 0.01 36.85 -12.81
N TYR A 207 -0.91 37.53 -12.14
CA TYR A 207 -2.29 37.06 -11.97
C TYR A 207 -3.08 37.02 -13.30
N ASP A 208 -2.68 37.81 -14.30
CA ASP A 208 -3.21 37.77 -15.66
C ASP A 208 -2.76 36.52 -16.46
N ARG A 209 -1.87 35.69 -15.90
CA ARG A 209 -1.53 34.34 -16.41
C ARG A 209 -2.44 33.25 -15.84
N LEU A 210 -3.36 33.61 -14.93
CA LEU A 210 -4.37 32.72 -14.36
C LEU A 210 -5.75 33.07 -14.93
N TYR A 211 -6.51 32.05 -15.37
CA TYR A 211 -7.86 32.21 -15.91
C TYR A 211 -8.78 31.08 -15.44
N ASN A 212 -10.09 31.21 -15.68
CA ASN A 212 -11.11 30.31 -15.13
C ASN A 212 -10.96 30.11 -13.61
N ILE A 213 -10.79 31.22 -12.87
CA ILE A 213 -10.61 31.20 -11.43
C ILE A 213 -11.97 30.93 -10.77
N GLU A 214 -12.07 29.79 -10.09
CA GLU A 214 -13.32 29.27 -9.56
C GLU A 214 -13.16 28.89 -8.09
N TYR A 215 -14.08 29.34 -7.24
CA TYR A 215 -14.12 28.95 -5.84
C TYR A 215 -14.53 27.47 -5.72
N ILE A 216 -13.77 26.68 -4.97
CA ILE A 216 -14.02 25.23 -4.81
C ILE A 216 -14.42 24.82 -3.39
N ALA A 217 -13.85 25.45 -2.37
CA ALA A 217 -14.07 25.06 -0.97
C ALA A 217 -13.66 26.18 0.00
N GLU A 218 -14.15 26.10 1.23
CA GLU A 218 -13.60 26.81 2.37
C GLU A 218 -12.76 25.82 3.19
N ASP A 219 -11.56 26.24 3.56
CA ASP A 219 -10.55 25.46 4.27
C ASP A 219 -10.37 26.07 5.67
N ASP A 220 -10.47 25.24 6.71
CA ASP A 220 -10.44 25.68 8.12
C ASP A 220 -9.18 26.48 8.51
N VAL A 221 -8.08 26.33 7.75
CA VAL A 221 -6.80 27.01 7.96
C VAL A 221 -6.60 28.16 6.98
N PHE A 222 -6.93 27.96 5.71
CA PHE A 222 -6.56 28.85 4.60
C PHE A 222 -7.71 29.71 4.07
N GLY A 223 -8.93 29.53 4.59
CA GLY A 223 -10.12 30.25 4.14
C GLY A 223 -10.54 29.81 2.75
N LYS A 224 -10.88 30.75 1.87
CA LYS A 224 -11.37 30.44 0.52
C LYS A 224 -10.27 29.85 -0.36
N VAL A 225 -10.52 28.66 -0.88
CA VAL A 225 -9.67 27.96 -1.86
C VAL A 225 -10.30 28.07 -3.24
N TYR A 226 -9.46 28.35 -4.24
CA TYR A 226 -9.86 28.47 -5.63
C TYR A 226 -9.06 27.49 -6.50
N ARG A 227 -9.63 27.15 -7.66
CA ARG A 227 -9.00 26.41 -8.75
C ARG A 227 -8.85 27.36 -9.93
N ALA A 228 -7.75 27.29 -10.68
CA ALA A 228 -7.51 28.12 -11.86
C ALA A 228 -6.72 27.35 -12.92
N ASN A 229 -6.72 27.85 -14.16
CA ASN A 229 -5.85 27.40 -15.22
C ASN A 229 -4.65 28.36 -15.34
N TRP A 230 -3.43 27.83 -15.37
CA TRP A 230 -2.21 28.62 -15.51
C TRP A 230 -1.65 28.51 -16.94
N ILE A 231 -1.64 29.63 -17.67
CA ILE A 231 -1.28 29.68 -19.10
C ILE A 231 0.14 29.14 -19.34
N ASP A 232 1.12 29.55 -18.54
CA ASP A 232 2.52 29.20 -18.76
C ASP A 232 2.85 27.74 -18.46
N GLY A 233 2.11 27.10 -17.55
CA GLY A 233 2.55 25.86 -16.91
C GLY A 233 3.81 26.07 -16.04
N CYS A 234 4.31 25.05 -15.35
CA CYS A 234 5.47 25.16 -14.44
C CYS A 234 6.84 25.18 -15.18
N ILE A 235 7.94 25.44 -14.47
CA ILE A 235 9.30 25.21 -14.99
C ILE A 235 9.49 23.72 -15.29
N ASN A 236 10.07 23.39 -16.44
CA ASN A 236 10.34 22.02 -16.83
C ASN A 236 11.67 21.51 -16.24
N TYR A 237 11.57 20.74 -15.16
CA TYR A 237 12.71 20.08 -14.50
C TYR A 237 13.04 18.68 -15.05
N ASP A 238 12.19 18.06 -15.87
CA ASP A 238 12.35 16.67 -16.35
C ASP A 238 13.29 16.53 -17.57
N CYS A 239 14.14 17.52 -17.87
CA CYS A 239 15.01 17.49 -19.04
C CYS A 239 16.44 17.94 -18.74
N ASP A 240 17.43 17.27 -19.37
CA ASP A 240 18.88 17.49 -19.22
C ASP A 240 19.40 18.88 -19.63
N ASN A 241 18.51 19.87 -19.80
CA ASN A 241 18.82 21.29 -19.94
C ASN A 241 17.53 22.10 -19.76
N SER A 242 17.10 22.34 -18.51
CA SER A 242 15.84 23.06 -18.18
C SER A 242 15.87 24.55 -18.59
N TRP A 243 17.05 25.15 -18.68
CA TRP A 243 17.27 26.48 -19.25
C TRP A 243 17.39 26.44 -20.78
N ASN A 244 16.83 27.44 -21.47
CA ASN A 244 17.08 27.65 -22.89
C ASN A 244 18.07 28.81 -23.08
N TYR A 245 19.28 28.46 -23.56
CA TYR A 245 20.37 29.42 -23.79
C TYR A 245 20.14 30.36 -24.98
N GLU A 246 19.28 30.00 -25.95
CA GLU A 246 19.01 30.84 -27.14
C GLU A 246 18.09 32.02 -26.78
N ASN A 247 17.02 31.76 -26.02
CA ASN A 247 16.06 32.78 -25.60
C ASN A 247 16.32 33.35 -24.19
N GLN A 248 17.32 32.81 -23.48
CA GLN A 248 17.67 33.15 -22.09
C GLN A 248 16.47 33.06 -21.13
N ASN A 249 15.72 31.96 -21.20
CA ASN A 249 14.55 31.74 -20.34
C ASN A 249 14.38 30.25 -19.98
N TRP A 250 13.59 29.98 -18.93
CA TRP A 250 13.24 28.62 -18.52
C TRP A 250 12.29 27.97 -19.53
N LYS A 251 12.51 26.68 -19.82
CA LYS A 251 11.52 25.86 -20.53
C LYS A 251 10.31 25.64 -19.62
N ARG A 252 9.11 25.65 -20.21
CA ARG A 252 7.86 25.34 -19.49
C ARG A 252 7.41 23.90 -19.72
N LYS A 253 6.67 23.36 -18.75
CA LYS A 253 5.98 22.07 -18.77
C LYS A 253 4.50 22.33 -18.47
N ASP A 254 3.59 21.51 -19.01
CA ASP A 254 2.15 21.54 -18.69
C ASP A 254 1.47 22.91 -18.86
N GLN A 255 1.63 23.53 -20.04
CA GLN A 255 0.92 24.76 -20.42
C GLN A 255 -0.60 24.59 -20.29
N ASN A 256 -1.29 25.56 -19.67
CA ASN A 256 -2.70 25.50 -19.28
C ASN A 256 -3.04 24.47 -18.18
N MET A 257 -2.07 24.05 -17.36
CA MET A 257 -2.33 23.18 -16.22
C MET A 257 -3.32 23.78 -15.21
N PHE A 258 -4.03 22.89 -14.52
CA PHE A 258 -4.84 23.24 -13.36
C PHE A 258 -3.95 23.46 -12.14
N VAL A 259 -4.23 24.55 -11.41
CA VAL A 259 -3.57 24.91 -10.15
C VAL A 259 -4.59 25.22 -9.07
N ILE A 260 -4.21 25.01 -7.82
CA ILE A 260 -4.99 25.41 -6.64
C ILE A 260 -4.41 26.70 -6.08
N LEU A 261 -5.27 27.66 -5.75
CA LEU A 261 -4.91 28.95 -5.17
C LEU A 261 -5.42 29.02 -3.73
N LYS A 262 -4.51 29.17 -2.75
CA LYS A 262 -4.85 29.40 -1.33
C LYS A 262 -4.41 30.80 -0.89
N ILE A 263 -5.28 31.53 -0.17
CA ILE A 263 -4.99 32.90 0.28
C ILE A 263 -3.90 32.90 1.35
N LEU A 264 -2.93 33.80 1.22
CA LEU A 264 -1.83 34.00 2.16
C LEU A 264 -2.19 35.11 3.16
N ASN A 265 -2.68 34.71 4.33
CA ASN A 265 -3.11 35.63 5.39
C ASN A 265 -1.90 36.28 6.09
N ASN A 266 -1.71 37.58 5.85
CA ASN A 266 -0.69 38.46 6.45
C ASN A 266 0.79 38.07 6.15
N PRO A 267 1.41 38.58 5.06
CA PRO A 267 2.78 38.23 4.69
C PRO A 267 3.88 38.70 5.65
N ALA A 268 3.57 39.58 6.62
CA ALA A 268 4.58 40.19 7.49
C ALA A 268 5.14 39.27 8.60
N SER A 269 4.60 38.05 8.77
CA SER A 269 5.08 37.10 9.79
C SER A 269 4.97 35.65 9.33
N ASN A 270 6.13 35.01 9.12
CA ASN A 270 6.31 33.56 8.93
C ASN A 270 5.75 32.92 7.63
N ILE A 271 5.97 33.56 6.47
CA ILE A 271 5.77 32.94 5.14
C ILE A 271 6.43 31.55 5.02
N LEU A 272 7.63 31.36 5.60
CA LEU A 272 8.32 30.06 5.57
C LEU A 272 7.57 28.96 6.34
N GLU A 273 7.00 29.27 7.51
CA GLU A 273 6.19 28.32 8.29
C GLU A 273 4.89 27.99 7.55
N PHE A 274 4.28 29.00 6.91
CA PHE A 274 3.10 28.84 6.05
C PHE A 274 3.37 27.92 4.87
N MET A 275 4.47 28.13 4.13
CA MET A 275 4.86 27.29 2.99
C MET A 275 5.20 25.86 3.43
N ASN A 276 5.97 25.69 4.52
CA ASN A 276 6.29 24.38 5.07
C ASN A 276 5.03 23.58 5.47
N LYS A 277 3.96 24.24 5.93
CA LYS A 277 2.69 23.58 6.24
C LYS A 277 1.96 23.07 4.99
N ILE A 278 2.06 23.77 3.86
CA ILE A 278 1.40 23.39 2.61
C ILE A 278 2.20 22.32 1.84
N ALA A 279 3.53 22.47 1.81
CA ALA A 279 4.48 21.60 1.10
C ALA A 279 4.43 20.11 1.54
N VAL A 280 3.84 19.81 2.71
CA VAL A 280 3.57 18.43 3.17
C VAL A 280 2.53 17.70 2.30
N SER A 281 1.65 18.45 1.62
CA SER A 281 0.48 17.91 0.92
C SER A 281 0.42 18.23 -0.57
N HIS A 282 0.98 19.36 -0.99
CA HIS A 282 0.93 19.89 -2.35
C HIS A 282 2.31 20.45 -2.75
N GLU A 283 2.67 20.35 -4.03
CA GLU A 283 3.84 21.04 -4.60
C GLU A 283 3.50 22.54 -4.72
N VAL A 284 4.47 23.40 -4.37
CA VAL A 284 4.29 24.85 -4.40
C VAL A 284 5.05 25.43 -5.59
N TYR A 285 4.35 25.93 -6.60
CA TYR A 285 4.97 26.53 -7.78
C TYR A 285 5.35 27.99 -7.57
N GLY A 286 4.59 28.73 -6.76
CA GLY A 286 4.85 30.16 -6.63
C GLY A 286 3.82 30.95 -5.85
N ILE A 287 3.93 32.28 -5.98
CA ILE A 287 3.03 33.25 -5.37
C ILE A 287 2.48 34.16 -6.47
N THR A 288 1.21 34.49 -6.38
CA THR A 288 0.53 35.51 -7.19
C THR A 288 -0.11 36.56 -6.28
N GLN A 289 -0.59 37.67 -6.84
CA GLN A 289 -1.43 38.64 -6.13
C GLN A 289 -2.71 38.90 -6.91
N ASP A 290 -3.84 38.67 -6.25
CA ASP A 290 -5.16 38.95 -6.78
C ASP A 290 -5.30 40.43 -7.16
N SER A 291 -5.63 40.65 -8.44
CA SER A 291 -5.57 42.00 -9.01
C SER A 291 -6.63 42.96 -8.46
N GLU A 292 -7.74 42.46 -7.93
CA GLU A 292 -8.84 43.25 -7.37
C GLU A 292 -8.69 43.44 -5.85
N THR A 293 -8.56 42.33 -5.12
CA THR A 293 -8.53 42.30 -3.66
C THR A 293 -7.16 42.60 -3.06
N LYS A 294 -6.09 42.56 -3.88
CA LYS A 294 -4.67 42.72 -3.48
C LYS A 294 -4.15 41.66 -2.51
N ASN A 295 -4.92 40.60 -2.27
CA ASN A 295 -4.48 39.45 -1.47
C ASN A 295 -3.41 38.67 -2.22
N PHE A 296 -2.34 38.29 -1.52
CA PHE A 296 -1.39 37.33 -2.04
C PHE A 296 -1.98 35.92 -1.96
N MET A 297 -1.73 35.10 -2.97
CA MET A 297 -2.21 33.72 -3.03
C MET A 297 -1.05 32.81 -3.43
N VAL A 298 -0.97 31.63 -2.82
CA VAL A 298 0.01 30.60 -3.17
C VAL A 298 -0.56 29.72 -4.27
N VAL A 299 0.24 29.46 -5.30
CA VAL A 299 -0.10 28.64 -6.46
C VAL A 299 0.47 27.23 -6.25
N LEU A 300 -0.43 26.25 -6.23
CA LEU A 300 -0.17 24.86 -5.87
C LEU A 300 -0.56 23.91 -7.01
N ASN A 301 -0.01 22.70 -7.01
CA ASN A 301 -0.44 21.65 -7.92
C ASN A 301 -1.85 21.13 -7.62
N ASP A 302 -2.55 20.66 -8.65
CA ASP A 302 -3.89 20.05 -8.55
C ASP A 302 -3.78 18.51 -8.47
N ILE A 303 -3.27 18.01 -7.34
CA ILE A 303 -3.12 16.57 -7.06
C ILE A 303 -4.11 16.09 -6.00
N CYS A 304 -4.39 14.79 -5.99
CA CYS A 304 -5.26 14.17 -5.00
C CYS A 304 -4.55 14.02 -3.65
N GLU A 305 -5.12 14.58 -2.58
CA GLU A 305 -4.55 14.48 -1.23
C GLU A 305 -4.36 13.03 -0.74
N LYS A 306 -5.22 12.09 -1.18
CA LYS A 306 -5.16 10.66 -0.84
C LYS A 306 -4.10 9.89 -1.64
N CYS A 307 -3.94 10.21 -2.93
CA CYS A 307 -3.04 9.47 -3.83
C CYS A 307 -1.64 10.10 -3.92
N LYS A 308 -1.50 11.39 -3.60
CA LYS A 308 -0.30 12.22 -3.83
C LYS A 308 0.12 12.34 -5.31
N GLU A 309 -0.83 12.13 -6.21
CA GLU A 309 -0.69 12.20 -7.66
C GLU A 309 -2.02 12.66 -8.29
N ILE A 310 -2.02 12.97 -9.59
CA ILE A 310 -3.27 13.18 -10.34
C ILE A 310 -3.96 11.82 -10.52
N CYS A 311 -5.23 11.73 -10.15
CA CYS A 311 -6.02 10.50 -10.23
C CYS A 311 -7.43 10.78 -10.76
N ASN A 312 -8.23 9.73 -10.97
CA ASN A 312 -9.55 9.86 -11.61
C ASN A 312 -10.49 10.83 -10.89
N SER A 313 -10.43 10.93 -9.56
CA SER A 313 -11.20 11.88 -8.74
C SER A 313 -10.95 13.33 -9.19
N ILE A 314 -9.70 13.67 -9.50
CA ILE A 314 -9.31 14.98 -10.02
C ILE A 314 -9.85 15.18 -11.44
N TYR A 315 -9.78 14.16 -12.31
CA TYR A 315 -10.33 14.23 -13.67
C TYR A 315 -11.87 14.39 -13.70
N PHE A 316 -12.58 13.81 -12.72
CA PHE A 316 -14.01 14.08 -12.53
C PHE A 316 -14.27 15.50 -12.01
N GLN A 317 -13.55 15.95 -10.98
CA GLN A 317 -13.69 17.30 -10.43
C GLN A 317 -13.52 18.39 -11.50
N ARG A 318 -12.56 18.22 -12.43
CA ARG A 318 -12.36 19.11 -13.59
C ARG A 318 -13.56 19.17 -14.55
N ASN A 319 -14.51 18.24 -14.46
CA ASN A 319 -15.63 18.08 -15.38
C ASN A 319 -17.03 18.22 -14.77
N PHE A 320 -17.19 18.41 -13.46
CA PHE A 320 -18.51 18.40 -12.77
C PHE A 320 -19.60 19.25 -13.45
N LYS A 321 -19.24 20.37 -14.08
CA LYS A 321 -20.18 21.24 -14.82
C LYS A 321 -20.90 20.54 -15.98
N ASN A 322 -20.30 19.52 -16.57
CA ASN A 322 -20.88 18.76 -17.69
C ASN A 322 -21.93 17.72 -17.22
N TRP A 323 -22.14 17.56 -15.91
CA TRP A 323 -22.85 16.44 -15.29
C TRP A 323 -24.00 16.92 -14.38
N THR A 324 -24.57 18.09 -14.69
CA THR A 324 -25.68 18.69 -13.92
C THR A 324 -27.05 18.26 -14.43
N SER A 325 -27.90 17.84 -13.49
CA SER A 325 -29.32 17.57 -13.64
C SER A 325 -30.20 18.81 -13.44
N GLY A 326 -29.62 19.92 -12.98
CA GLY A 326 -30.35 21.09 -12.47
C GLY A 326 -30.94 20.89 -11.06
N ASN A 327 -30.66 19.77 -10.39
CA ASN A 327 -31.01 19.50 -9.00
C ASN A 327 -29.74 19.31 -8.16
N ASN A 328 -29.51 20.22 -7.20
CA ASN A 328 -28.29 20.25 -6.41
C ASN A 328 -28.03 18.97 -5.61
N ASP A 329 -29.07 18.26 -5.14
CA ASP A 329 -28.89 17.04 -4.35
C ASP A 329 -28.47 15.87 -5.24
N ILE A 330 -29.11 15.71 -6.40
CA ILE A 330 -28.75 14.70 -7.41
C ILE A 330 -27.33 14.96 -7.94
N ASP A 331 -27.01 16.21 -8.25
CA ASP A 331 -25.69 16.62 -8.72
C ASP A 331 -24.62 16.33 -7.67
N LYS A 332 -24.89 16.65 -6.40
CA LYS A 332 -23.99 16.33 -5.29
C LYS A 332 -23.81 14.82 -5.12
N PHE A 333 -24.88 14.03 -5.14
CA PHE A 333 -24.77 12.57 -5.02
C PHE A 333 -23.94 11.96 -6.16
N ILE A 334 -24.14 12.43 -7.39
CA ILE A 334 -23.34 12.05 -8.56
C ILE A 334 -21.86 12.42 -8.34
N GLN A 335 -21.58 13.66 -7.90
CA GLN A 335 -20.23 14.14 -7.60
C GLN A 335 -19.56 13.37 -6.45
N ASP A 336 -20.31 13.00 -5.40
CA ASP A 336 -19.80 12.22 -4.27
C ASP A 336 -19.32 10.82 -4.73
N THR A 337 -20.07 10.16 -5.64
CA THR A 337 -19.61 8.88 -6.23
C THR A 337 -18.34 9.06 -7.07
N GLN A 338 -18.27 10.12 -7.87
CA GLN A 338 -17.11 10.43 -8.71
C GLN A 338 -15.85 10.76 -7.91
N GLN A 339 -15.99 11.50 -6.81
CA GLN A 339 -14.87 11.86 -5.93
C GLN A 339 -14.24 10.63 -5.26
N SER A 340 -15.03 9.57 -5.05
CA SER A 340 -14.57 8.31 -4.46
C SER A 340 -13.70 7.46 -5.39
N VAL A 341 -13.73 7.71 -6.70
CA VAL A 341 -12.99 6.96 -7.71
C VAL A 341 -11.58 7.52 -7.85
N HIS A 342 -10.56 6.74 -7.51
CA HIS A 342 -9.16 7.17 -7.65
C HIS A 342 -8.44 6.41 -8.77
N THR A 343 -8.68 5.11 -8.86
CA THR A 343 -8.03 4.21 -9.80
C THR A 343 -8.88 3.96 -11.04
N TYR A 344 -8.23 3.46 -12.09
CA TYR A 344 -8.88 3.06 -13.34
C TYR A 344 -9.93 1.95 -13.17
N HIS A 345 -9.71 1.01 -12.25
CA HIS A 345 -10.65 -0.10 -12.02
C HIS A 345 -11.95 0.36 -11.35
N GLU A 346 -11.91 1.48 -10.61
CA GLU A 346 -13.04 2.07 -9.90
C GLU A 346 -13.93 2.95 -10.81
N VAL A 347 -13.53 3.26 -12.06
CA VAL A 347 -14.30 4.15 -12.97
C VAL A 347 -15.74 3.69 -13.18
N ASN A 348 -15.98 2.36 -13.19
CA ASN A 348 -17.32 1.79 -13.32
C ASN A 348 -18.24 2.03 -12.10
N ASN A 349 -17.73 2.63 -11.02
CA ASN A 349 -18.49 2.99 -9.82
C ASN A 349 -18.91 4.48 -9.80
N ALA A 350 -18.37 5.32 -10.69
CA ALA A 350 -18.78 6.71 -10.82
C ALA A 350 -20.11 6.79 -11.58
N LEU A 351 -21.11 7.42 -10.97
CA LEU A 351 -22.39 7.64 -11.64
C LEU A 351 -22.32 8.81 -12.63
N GLU A 352 -23.03 8.66 -13.73
CA GLU A 352 -23.23 9.71 -14.73
C GLU A 352 -24.59 10.41 -14.59
N TRP A 353 -24.65 11.72 -14.88
CA TRP A 353 -25.91 12.31 -15.31
C TRP A 353 -26.07 12.03 -16.80
N ILE A 354 -27.16 11.36 -17.18
CA ILE A 354 -27.43 10.96 -18.56
C ILE A 354 -28.66 11.72 -19.04
N PRO A 355 -28.51 12.72 -19.93
CA PRO A 355 -29.64 13.43 -20.50
C PRO A 355 -30.59 12.48 -21.23
N TYR A 356 -31.90 12.63 -20.99
CA TYR A 356 -32.91 11.64 -21.41
C TYR A 356 -33.02 11.50 -22.94
N ASP A 357 -32.72 12.57 -23.68
CA ASP A 357 -32.64 12.59 -25.15
C ASP A 357 -31.49 11.74 -25.72
N ARG A 358 -30.58 11.26 -24.88
CA ARG A 358 -29.52 10.29 -25.23
C ARG A 358 -30.01 8.84 -25.18
N LEU A 359 -31.28 8.63 -24.83
CA LEU A 359 -31.96 7.34 -24.76
C LEU A 359 -33.03 7.22 -25.86
N TYR A 360 -33.11 6.06 -26.52
CA TYR A 360 -34.12 5.78 -27.53
C TYR A 360 -34.63 4.33 -27.46
N ASP A 361 -35.68 4.01 -28.23
CA ASP A 361 -36.39 2.72 -28.19
C ASP A 361 -36.83 2.29 -26.78
N ILE A 362 -37.25 3.25 -25.94
CA ILE A 362 -37.69 3.01 -24.56
C ILE A 362 -38.94 2.11 -24.58
N LYS A 363 -38.82 0.90 -24.03
CA LYS A 363 -39.87 -0.13 -23.98
C LYS A 363 -40.08 -0.60 -22.55
N TYR A 364 -41.33 -0.62 -22.11
CA TYR A 364 -41.71 -1.25 -20.83
C TYR A 364 -41.47 -2.77 -20.90
N ILE A 365 -40.97 -3.34 -19.80
CA ILE A 365 -40.72 -4.79 -19.66
C ILE A 365 -41.72 -5.42 -18.71
N SER A 366 -41.73 -4.94 -17.46
CA SER A 366 -42.48 -5.56 -16.35
C SER A 366 -42.60 -4.60 -15.17
N GLU A 367 -43.44 -4.98 -14.21
CA GLU A 367 -43.62 -4.34 -12.92
C GLU A 367 -43.62 -5.43 -11.84
N ASP A 368 -42.83 -5.24 -10.79
CA ASP A 368 -42.70 -6.14 -9.63
C ASP A 368 -42.83 -5.31 -8.35
N GLU A 369 -43.42 -5.88 -7.30
CA GLU A 369 -43.72 -5.17 -6.04
C GLU A 369 -42.46 -4.63 -5.32
N GLU A 370 -41.29 -5.23 -5.56
CA GLU A 370 -40.00 -4.89 -4.97
C GLU A 370 -39.15 -4.02 -5.91
N PHE A 371 -39.24 -4.25 -7.22
CA PHE A 371 -38.43 -3.54 -8.22
C PHE A 371 -39.14 -2.35 -8.90
N GLY A 372 -40.46 -2.23 -8.80
CA GLY A 372 -41.25 -1.21 -9.51
C GLY A 372 -41.29 -1.46 -11.02
N LYS A 373 -41.63 -0.41 -11.79
CA LYS A 373 -41.69 -0.47 -13.26
C LYS A 373 -40.28 -0.45 -13.87
N LEU A 374 -40.00 -1.47 -14.69
CA LEU A 374 -38.75 -1.65 -15.42
C LEU A 374 -38.94 -1.39 -16.91
N TYR A 375 -38.03 -0.63 -17.50
CA TYR A 375 -37.98 -0.31 -18.92
C TYR A 375 -36.61 -0.69 -19.50
N ARG A 376 -36.52 -0.77 -20.82
CA ARG A 376 -35.32 -1.02 -21.60
C ARG A 376 -35.17 0.06 -22.65
N ALA A 377 -33.97 0.59 -22.84
CA ALA A 377 -33.66 1.55 -23.89
C ALA A 377 -32.30 1.26 -24.54
N ASN A 378 -32.01 1.99 -25.61
CA ASN A 378 -30.68 2.11 -26.20
C ASN A 378 -30.07 3.44 -25.71
N TRP A 379 -28.83 3.42 -25.22
CA TRP A 379 -28.08 4.61 -24.84
C TRP A 379 -27.03 4.94 -25.90
N ILE A 380 -27.11 6.13 -26.48
CA ILE A 380 -26.27 6.55 -27.62
C ILE A 380 -24.78 6.55 -27.23
N ASP A 381 -24.43 7.12 -26.08
CA ASP A 381 -23.04 7.48 -25.77
C ASP A 381 -22.19 6.31 -25.27
N GLY A 382 -22.81 5.35 -24.59
CA GLY A 382 -22.08 4.31 -23.85
C GLY A 382 -21.35 4.86 -22.61
N PHE A 383 -20.84 3.97 -21.78
CA PHE A 383 -20.27 4.32 -20.47
C PHE A 383 -18.85 4.89 -20.56
N ILE A 384 -18.51 5.80 -19.65
CA ILE A 384 -17.12 6.22 -19.40
C ILE A 384 -16.22 5.02 -19.09
N TYR A 385 -14.97 5.05 -19.58
CA TYR A 385 -14.04 3.94 -19.37
C TYR A 385 -12.64 4.41 -18.94
N ILE A 386 -12.09 5.41 -19.63
CA ILE A 386 -10.75 5.93 -19.33
C ILE A 386 -10.67 7.42 -19.60
N TRP A 387 -9.89 8.15 -18.82
CA TRP A 387 -9.53 9.53 -19.13
C TRP A 387 -8.52 9.57 -20.30
N ASP A 388 -8.53 10.65 -21.09
CA ASP A 388 -7.62 10.84 -22.21
C ASP A 388 -6.91 12.19 -22.13
N ASP A 389 -5.65 12.18 -21.71
CA ASP A 389 -4.87 13.39 -21.49
C ASP A 389 -4.67 14.25 -22.77
N TYR A 390 -4.73 13.64 -23.95
CA TYR A 390 -4.63 14.36 -25.23
C TYR A 390 -5.89 15.16 -25.59
N SER A 391 -7.08 14.62 -25.30
CA SER A 391 -8.34 15.31 -25.57
C SER A 391 -8.93 16.02 -24.35
N GLN A 392 -8.32 15.84 -23.17
CA GLN A 392 -8.80 16.34 -21.87
C GLN A 392 -10.28 15.97 -21.64
N ASN A 393 -10.65 14.72 -21.95
CA ASN A 393 -12.02 14.24 -21.83
C ASN A 393 -12.08 12.72 -21.53
N TRP A 394 -13.24 12.24 -21.08
CA TRP A 394 -13.50 10.83 -20.84
C TRP A 394 -13.82 10.08 -22.14
N LYS A 395 -13.01 9.06 -22.46
CA LYS A 395 -13.31 8.10 -23.53
C LYS A 395 -14.45 7.18 -23.09
N ARG A 396 -15.44 7.02 -23.98
CA ARG A 396 -16.61 6.15 -23.80
C ARG A 396 -16.47 4.83 -24.55
N LYS A 397 -17.15 3.80 -24.07
CA LYS A 397 -17.18 2.46 -24.65
C LYS A 397 -18.63 1.96 -24.81
N ASN A 398 -18.86 1.10 -25.80
CA ASN A 398 -20.17 0.52 -26.12
C ASN A 398 -21.25 1.58 -26.43
N GLN A 399 -20.98 2.46 -27.41
CA GLN A 399 -21.99 3.35 -27.98
C GLN A 399 -23.18 2.55 -28.53
N ASN A 400 -24.39 3.11 -28.43
CA ASN A 400 -25.67 2.48 -28.79
C ASN A 400 -25.97 1.16 -28.05
N MET A 401 -25.50 1.01 -26.80
CA MET A 401 -25.75 -0.18 -26.00
C MET A 401 -27.15 -0.22 -25.37
N PHE A 402 -27.61 -1.43 -25.04
CA PHE A 402 -28.82 -1.62 -24.26
C PHE A 402 -28.60 -1.29 -22.78
N VAL A 403 -29.57 -0.59 -22.19
CA VAL A 403 -29.65 -0.27 -20.77
C VAL A 403 -31.05 -0.54 -20.23
N PHE A 404 -31.13 -0.82 -18.92
CA PHE A 404 -32.38 -0.97 -18.19
C PHE A 404 -32.64 0.29 -17.36
N LEU A 405 -33.90 0.74 -17.29
CA LEU A 405 -34.29 1.90 -16.50
C LEU A 405 -35.31 1.50 -15.45
N LYS A 406 -35.04 1.91 -14.21
CA LYS A 406 -35.95 1.74 -13.07
C LYS A 406 -36.33 3.11 -12.53
N ILE A 407 -37.63 3.33 -12.36
CA ILE A 407 -38.14 4.55 -11.72
C ILE A 407 -37.72 4.55 -10.25
N LEU A 408 -37.11 5.65 -9.80
CA LEU A 408 -36.62 5.80 -8.43
C LEU A 408 -37.68 6.40 -7.49
N ASN A 409 -38.74 6.99 -8.07
CA ASN A 409 -39.78 7.85 -7.46
C ASN A 409 -39.19 9.12 -6.83
N ASN A 410 -39.66 10.29 -7.26
CA ASN A 410 -39.12 11.59 -6.84
C ASN A 410 -39.28 11.82 -5.32
N PRO A 411 -38.19 11.79 -4.52
CA PRO A 411 -38.24 12.19 -3.13
C PRO A 411 -37.80 13.66 -3.01
N ALA A 412 -38.48 14.47 -2.20
CA ALA A 412 -38.11 15.88 -2.03
C ALA A 412 -36.71 16.09 -1.36
N ASN A 413 -36.04 15.01 -0.96
CA ASN A 413 -34.64 14.94 -0.53
C ASN A 413 -34.08 13.55 -0.90
N ILE A 414 -32.78 13.41 -1.17
CA ILE A 414 -32.14 12.09 -1.30
C ILE A 414 -32.18 11.37 0.06
N THR A 415 -32.89 10.25 0.14
CA THR A 415 -32.97 9.42 1.36
C THR A 415 -32.00 8.23 1.28
N SER A 416 -31.70 7.63 2.44
CA SER A 416 -30.95 6.35 2.49
C SER A 416 -31.64 5.23 1.68
N GLU A 417 -32.96 5.29 1.52
CA GLU A 417 -33.73 4.36 0.69
C GLU A 417 -33.47 4.58 -0.81
N PHE A 418 -33.37 5.84 -1.26
CA PHE A 418 -32.99 6.20 -2.63
C PHE A 418 -31.56 5.72 -2.94
N ILE A 419 -30.62 5.98 -2.02
CA ILE A 419 -29.23 5.52 -2.14
C ILE A 419 -29.18 3.99 -2.22
N ASN A 420 -29.88 3.27 -1.32
CA ASN A 420 -29.90 1.80 -1.34
C ASN A 420 -30.47 1.23 -2.65
N LYS A 421 -31.47 1.87 -3.27
CA LYS A 421 -32.03 1.46 -4.58
C LYS A 421 -31.03 1.59 -5.74
N ILE A 422 -29.99 2.40 -5.60
CA ILE A 422 -28.95 2.68 -6.60
C ILE A 422 -27.64 1.97 -6.28
N VAL A 423 -27.24 1.89 -5.02
CA VAL A 423 -25.90 1.41 -4.60
C VAL A 423 -25.86 -0.11 -4.39
N ILE A 424 -26.98 -0.75 -4.05
CA ILE A 424 -27.03 -2.21 -3.86
C ILE A 424 -26.87 -3.00 -5.17
N PRO A 425 -27.45 -2.60 -6.32
CA PRO A 425 -27.25 -3.32 -7.56
C PRO A 425 -25.89 -3.01 -8.22
N HIS A 426 -25.08 -4.03 -8.45
CA HIS A 426 -23.90 -3.90 -9.30
C HIS A 426 -24.29 -3.42 -10.72
N GLY A 427 -23.61 -2.41 -11.23
CA GLY A 427 -23.73 -2.01 -12.64
C GLY A 427 -24.74 -0.90 -12.95
N VAL A 428 -24.85 0.11 -12.09
CA VAL A 428 -25.52 1.38 -12.44
C VAL A 428 -24.54 2.27 -13.20
N TYR A 429 -24.95 2.79 -14.36
CA TYR A 429 -24.19 3.78 -15.11
C TYR A 429 -24.51 5.20 -14.69
N GLY A 430 -25.76 5.48 -14.30
CA GLY A 430 -26.13 6.86 -14.00
C GLY A 430 -27.59 7.07 -13.66
N ILE A 431 -27.97 8.33 -13.63
CA ILE A 431 -29.32 8.82 -13.36
C ILE A 431 -29.78 9.67 -14.54
N THR A 432 -31.06 9.58 -14.90
CA THR A 432 -31.75 10.49 -15.81
C THR A 432 -33.05 10.98 -15.18
N GLN A 433 -33.72 11.95 -15.80
CA GLN A 433 -35.08 12.36 -15.44
C GLN A 433 -35.98 12.27 -16.67
N ASP A 434 -37.12 11.62 -16.51
CA ASP A 434 -38.15 11.59 -17.55
C ASP A 434 -38.73 12.99 -17.78
N PRO A 435 -38.70 13.52 -19.01
CA PRO A 435 -39.10 14.89 -19.29
C PRO A 435 -40.61 15.12 -19.17
N GLU A 436 -41.43 14.06 -19.28
CA GLU A 436 -42.90 14.13 -19.20
C GLU A 436 -43.38 13.98 -17.76
N ILE A 437 -43.00 12.89 -17.08
CA ILE A 437 -43.48 12.57 -15.72
C ILE A 437 -42.60 13.15 -14.60
N LYS A 438 -41.47 13.78 -14.93
CA LYS A 438 -40.50 14.41 -14.00
C LYS A 438 -39.94 13.49 -12.90
N ASN A 439 -40.06 12.18 -13.07
CA ASN A 439 -39.45 11.20 -12.17
C ASN A 439 -38.01 10.93 -12.57
N TYR A 440 -37.13 10.82 -11.58
CA TYR A 440 -35.79 10.30 -11.78
C TYR A 440 -35.82 8.79 -12.03
N MET A 441 -34.94 8.33 -12.93
CA MET A 441 -34.75 6.93 -13.28
C MET A 441 -33.27 6.58 -13.17
N GLY A 442 -32.96 5.47 -12.52
CA GLY A 442 -31.60 4.90 -12.55
C GLY A 442 -31.40 4.13 -13.85
N ILE A 443 -30.20 4.22 -14.43
CA ILE A 443 -29.81 3.56 -15.68
C ILE A 443 -28.80 2.46 -15.33
N PHE A 444 -29.18 1.23 -15.65
CA PHE A 444 -28.50 0.01 -15.26
C PHE A 444 -28.03 -0.79 -16.47
N ASN A 445 -26.99 -1.59 -16.28
CA ASN A 445 -26.42 -2.46 -17.31
C ASN A 445 -27.23 -3.76 -17.53
N ASP A 446 -26.79 -4.59 -18.49
CA ASP A 446 -27.42 -5.87 -18.81
C ASP A 446 -27.37 -6.90 -17.66
N MET A 447 -26.36 -6.84 -16.79
CA MET A 447 -26.29 -7.72 -15.61
C MET A 447 -27.42 -7.42 -14.62
N TYR A 448 -27.82 -6.16 -14.45
CA TYR A 448 -29.01 -5.81 -13.68
C TYR A 448 -30.29 -6.38 -14.30
N GLY A 449 -30.43 -6.30 -15.62
CA GLY A 449 -31.54 -6.92 -16.35
C GLY A 449 -31.62 -8.42 -16.09
N LYS A 450 -30.49 -9.14 -16.19
CA LYS A 450 -30.41 -10.57 -15.87
C LYS A 450 -30.73 -10.86 -14.41
N TYR A 451 -30.20 -10.06 -13.48
CA TYR A 451 -30.48 -10.14 -12.05
C TYR A 451 -31.98 -10.06 -11.74
N VAL A 452 -32.69 -9.05 -12.27
CA VAL A 452 -34.14 -8.89 -12.02
C VAL A 452 -34.94 -10.04 -12.60
N HIS A 453 -34.69 -10.44 -13.86
CA HIS A 453 -35.39 -11.58 -14.47
C HIS A 453 -35.14 -12.90 -13.72
N ASN A 454 -33.89 -13.15 -13.31
CA ASN A 454 -33.54 -14.35 -12.53
C ASN A 454 -34.20 -14.35 -11.15
N THR A 455 -34.23 -13.21 -10.46
CA THR A 455 -34.96 -13.04 -9.20
C THR A 455 -36.46 -13.31 -9.36
N MET A 456 -37.10 -12.80 -10.42
CA MET A 456 -38.50 -13.11 -10.75
C MET A 456 -38.72 -14.61 -11.01
N ARG A 457 -37.82 -15.27 -11.75
CA ARG A 457 -37.85 -16.73 -12.02
C ARG A 457 -37.73 -17.55 -10.73
N PHE A 458 -36.85 -17.16 -9.81
CA PHE A 458 -36.76 -17.78 -8.49
C PHE A 458 -38.05 -17.57 -7.68
N LYS A 459 -38.58 -16.34 -7.59
CA LYS A 459 -39.86 -16.04 -6.92
C LYS A 459 -41.00 -16.94 -7.42
N GLN A 460 -41.12 -17.14 -8.74
CA GLN A 460 -42.14 -18.01 -9.35
C GLN A 460 -41.96 -19.50 -8.99
N ASN A 461 -40.73 -19.94 -8.69
CA ASN A 461 -40.37 -21.32 -8.39
C ASN A 461 -40.39 -21.66 -6.88
N PHE A 462 -40.45 -20.68 -5.97
CA PHE A 462 -40.45 -20.93 -4.51
C PHE A 462 -41.57 -21.86 -4.03
N LYS A 463 -42.71 -21.90 -4.74
CA LYS A 463 -43.84 -22.81 -4.46
C LYS A 463 -43.59 -24.28 -4.84
N ASN A 464 -42.50 -24.58 -5.56
CA ASN A 464 -42.22 -25.91 -6.12
C ASN A 464 -41.23 -26.73 -5.27
N TRP A 465 -40.66 -26.16 -4.21
CA TRP A 465 -39.77 -26.85 -3.28
C TRP A 465 -39.95 -26.32 -1.84
N THR A 466 -39.61 -27.16 -0.86
CA THR A 466 -39.52 -26.78 0.57
C THR A 466 -38.56 -27.74 1.26
N SER A 467 -37.85 -27.25 2.28
CA SER A 467 -37.04 -28.06 3.20
C SER A 467 -37.87 -28.71 4.31
N GLY A 468 -39.11 -28.26 4.51
CA GLY A 468 -39.91 -28.58 5.70
C GLY A 468 -39.59 -27.71 6.92
N ASN A 469 -38.80 -26.65 6.77
CA ASN A 469 -38.55 -25.65 7.81
C ASN A 469 -38.55 -24.23 7.22
N ASP A 470 -39.41 -23.37 7.77
CA ASP A 470 -39.65 -22.01 7.27
C ASP A 470 -38.40 -21.10 7.35
N ASP A 471 -37.54 -21.28 8.35
CA ASP A 471 -36.32 -20.48 8.52
C ASP A 471 -35.27 -20.79 7.44
N ILE A 472 -35.08 -22.08 7.11
CA ILE A 472 -34.20 -22.54 6.03
C ILE A 472 -34.78 -22.15 4.66
N ASP A 473 -36.09 -22.33 4.45
CA ASP A 473 -36.74 -21.95 3.21
C ASP A 473 -36.60 -20.44 2.98
N LYS A 474 -36.88 -19.62 3.99
CA LYS A 474 -36.69 -18.17 3.93
C LYS A 474 -35.22 -17.79 3.67
N PHE A 475 -34.27 -18.41 4.36
CA PHE A 475 -32.83 -18.14 4.15
C PHE A 475 -32.39 -18.42 2.71
N ILE A 476 -32.79 -19.57 2.14
CA ILE A 476 -32.49 -19.92 0.74
C ILE A 476 -33.21 -19.00 -0.23
N GLN A 477 -34.48 -18.65 0.02
CA GLN A 477 -35.24 -17.71 -0.82
C GLN A 477 -34.63 -16.30 -0.81
N ASP A 478 -34.21 -15.79 0.35
CA ASP A 478 -33.59 -14.47 0.48
C ASP A 478 -32.21 -14.45 -0.20
N ALA A 479 -31.41 -15.52 -0.07
CA ALA A 479 -30.18 -15.72 -0.86
C ALA A 479 -30.45 -15.74 -2.38
N GLN A 480 -31.52 -16.39 -2.83
CA GLN A 480 -31.93 -16.42 -4.25
C GLN A 480 -32.44 -15.07 -4.77
N LYS A 481 -33.13 -14.26 -3.95
CA LYS A 481 -33.56 -12.88 -4.29
C LYS A 481 -32.38 -11.92 -4.42
N SER A 482 -31.34 -12.11 -3.60
CA SER A 482 -30.10 -11.33 -3.72
C SER A 482 -29.21 -11.74 -4.91
N TYR A 483 -29.70 -12.59 -5.83
CA TYR A 483 -29.01 -13.25 -6.94
C TYR A 483 -27.59 -12.75 -7.22
N THR A 484 -26.63 -13.57 -6.79
CA THR A 484 -25.21 -13.43 -7.11
C THR A 484 -24.78 -14.65 -7.92
N ASN A 485 -23.58 -14.63 -8.52
CA ASN A 485 -23.07 -15.73 -9.36
C ASN A 485 -22.92 -17.08 -8.61
N ASN A 486 -23.20 -17.14 -7.31
CA ASN A 486 -23.33 -18.38 -6.53
C ASN A 486 -24.76 -18.47 -5.94
N VAL A 487 -25.66 -19.15 -6.66
CA VAL A 487 -27.01 -19.47 -6.18
C VAL A 487 -26.91 -20.51 -5.06
N LEU A 488 -27.59 -20.25 -3.93
CA LEU A 488 -27.77 -21.24 -2.87
C LEU A 488 -29.03 -22.08 -3.17
N GLU A 489 -28.92 -23.41 -3.10
CA GLU A 489 -30.02 -24.33 -3.44
C GLU A 489 -30.53 -25.13 -2.23
N TRP A 490 -31.83 -25.42 -2.22
CA TRP A 490 -32.33 -26.61 -1.52
C TRP A 490 -32.07 -27.82 -2.42
N ILE A 491 -31.31 -28.79 -1.93
CA ILE A 491 -30.88 -29.96 -2.69
C ILE A 491 -31.64 -31.19 -2.16
N PRO A 492 -32.60 -31.75 -2.90
CA PRO A 492 -33.32 -32.94 -2.47
C PRO A 492 -32.34 -34.11 -2.28
N TYR A 493 -32.45 -34.82 -1.15
CA TYR A 493 -31.45 -35.81 -0.73
C TYR A 493 -31.32 -37.01 -1.68
N ASP A 494 -32.38 -37.34 -2.42
CA ASP A 494 -32.39 -38.36 -3.47
C ASP A 494 -31.58 -37.99 -4.72
N ARG A 495 -31.17 -36.72 -4.85
CA ARG A 495 -30.21 -36.26 -5.87
C ARG A 495 -28.75 -36.51 -5.46
N LEU A 496 -28.51 -37.02 -4.25
CA LEU A 496 -27.20 -37.36 -3.71
C LEU A 496 -27.02 -38.88 -3.64
N TYR A 497 -25.90 -39.39 -4.17
CA TYR A 497 -25.58 -40.82 -4.18
C TYR A 497 -24.10 -41.09 -3.89
N ASP A 498 -23.68 -42.36 -3.82
CA ASP A 498 -22.32 -42.78 -3.42
C ASP A 498 -21.86 -42.19 -2.06
N ILE A 499 -22.82 -42.03 -1.14
CA ILE A 499 -22.60 -41.37 0.16
C ILE A 499 -21.70 -42.23 1.05
N LYS A 500 -20.52 -41.71 1.38
CA LYS A 500 -19.46 -42.38 2.16
C LYS A 500 -19.02 -41.51 3.32
N TYR A 501 -18.99 -42.06 4.52
CA TYR A 501 -18.45 -41.37 5.69
C TYR A 501 -16.95 -41.08 5.53
N ILE A 502 -16.52 -39.87 5.90
CA ILE A 502 -15.11 -39.45 5.90
C ILE A 502 -14.59 -39.36 7.34
N ALA A 503 -15.22 -38.52 8.16
CA ALA A 503 -14.71 -38.14 9.47
C ALA A 503 -15.83 -37.61 10.40
N LYS A 504 -15.53 -37.57 11.70
CA LYS A 504 -16.33 -36.92 12.75
C LYS A 504 -15.43 -35.95 13.49
N GLY A 505 -15.83 -34.68 13.53
CA GLY A 505 -15.20 -33.63 14.33
C GLY A 505 -15.95 -33.38 15.64
N GLY A 506 -15.57 -32.33 16.36
CA GLY A 506 -16.26 -31.91 17.59
C GLY A 506 -17.73 -31.54 17.36
N PHE A 507 -18.02 -30.82 16.27
CA PHE A 507 -19.34 -30.23 15.99
C PHE A 507 -20.21 -31.03 15.01
N GLY A 508 -19.69 -32.09 14.36
CA GLY A 508 -20.45 -32.81 13.34
C GLY A 508 -19.74 -33.97 12.65
N LYS A 509 -20.38 -34.52 11.62
CA LYS A 509 -19.88 -35.58 10.74
C LYS A 509 -19.75 -35.06 9.30
N ILE A 510 -18.74 -35.53 8.59
CA ILE A 510 -18.48 -35.21 7.19
C ILE A 510 -18.59 -36.48 6.35
N TYR A 511 -19.35 -36.41 5.27
CA TYR A 511 -19.48 -37.46 4.25
C TYR A 511 -19.05 -36.93 2.88
N ARG A 512 -18.64 -37.82 1.98
CA ARG A 512 -18.47 -37.56 0.55
C ARG A 512 -19.70 -38.09 -0.18
N ALA A 513 -20.25 -37.35 -1.13
CA ALA A 513 -21.31 -37.82 -2.01
C ALA A 513 -21.05 -37.39 -3.47
N LYS A 514 -21.83 -37.91 -4.40
CA LYS A 514 -21.98 -37.37 -5.76
C LYS A 514 -23.35 -36.71 -5.89
N TRP A 515 -23.39 -35.54 -6.51
CA TRP A 515 -24.63 -34.81 -6.80
C TRP A 515 -24.99 -34.95 -8.26
N ILE A 516 -26.16 -35.54 -8.56
CA ILE A 516 -26.59 -35.85 -9.95
C ILE A 516 -26.66 -34.58 -10.80
N ASP A 517 -27.28 -33.53 -10.27
CA ASP A 517 -27.65 -32.34 -11.03
C ASP A 517 -26.47 -31.40 -11.32
N GLY A 518 -25.53 -31.27 -10.37
CA GLY A 518 -24.61 -30.13 -10.34
C GLY A 518 -25.32 -28.81 -10.02
N TYR A 519 -24.58 -27.72 -9.86
CA TYR A 519 -25.13 -26.42 -9.45
C TYR A 519 -25.77 -25.65 -10.60
N ILE A 520 -26.72 -24.77 -10.28
CA ILE A 520 -27.27 -23.77 -11.20
C ILE A 520 -26.17 -22.81 -11.69
N ASP A 521 -26.03 -22.69 -13.01
CA ASP A 521 -25.04 -21.86 -13.71
C ASP A 521 -25.70 -20.57 -14.22
N GLU A 522 -26.61 -20.71 -15.18
CA GLU A 522 -27.37 -19.61 -15.78
C GLU A 522 -28.78 -20.05 -16.19
N TRP A 523 -29.63 -19.10 -16.62
CA TRP A 523 -30.94 -19.43 -17.18
C TRP A 523 -30.84 -19.66 -18.69
N ASP A 524 -31.46 -20.73 -19.18
CA ASP A 524 -31.60 -21.02 -20.60
C ASP A 524 -32.97 -20.54 -21.11
N ASP A 525 -32.97 -19.46 -21.90
CA ASP A 525 -34.18 -18.88 -22.49
C ASP A 525 -34.83 -19.76 -23.58
N TYR A 526 -34.09 -20.71 -24.18
CA TYR A 526 -34.66 -21.63 -25.16
C TYR A 526 -35.37 -22.79 -24.47
N ASN A 527 -34.73 -23.38 -23.45
CA ASN A 527 -35.28 -24.51 -22.70
C ASN A 527 -36.20 -24.09 -21.54
N GLN A 528 -36.30 -22.78 -21.25
CA GLN A 528 -37.08 -22.20 -20.15
C GLN A 528 -36.79 -22.88 -18.80
N ASN A 529 -35.51 -23.11 -18.52
CA ASN A 529 -35.06 -23.81 -17.32
C ASN A 529 -33.65 -23.35 -16.91
N TRP A 530 -33.24 -23.68 -15.68
CA TRP A 530 -31.87 -23.46 -15.22
C TRP A 530 -30.91 -24.44 -15.88
N LYS A 531 -29.92 -23.91 -16.59
CA LYS A 531 -28.75 -24.66 -17.03
C LYS A 531 -27.91 -25.02 -15.82
N ARG A 532 -27.49 -26.28 -15.74
CA ARG A 532 -26.68 -26.80 -14.63
C ARG A 532 -25.29 -27.20 -15.12
N LYS A 533 -24.32 -27.05 -14.24
CA LYS A 533 -22.90 -27.29 -14.51
C LYS A 533 -22.33 -28.30 -13.50
N ASP A 534 -21.32 -29.05 -13.94
CA ASP A 534 -20.64 -30.08 -13.16
C ASP A 534 -21.59 -31.20 -12.67
N GLN A 535 -22.43 -31.73 -13.57
CA GLN A 535 -23.26 -32.91 -13.32
C GLN A 535 -22.43 -34.09 -12.80
N ASN A 536 -22.95 -34.81 -11.80
CA ASN A 536 -22.25 -35.89 -11.09
C ASN A 536 -20.99 -35.45 -10.32
N MET A 537 -20.81 -34.16 -10.04
CA MET A 537 -19.71 -33.66 -9.20
C MET A 537 -19.68 -34.31 -7.81
N VAL A 538 -18.49 -34.35 -7.22
CA VAL A 538 -18.28 -34.82 -5.85
C VAL A 538 -18.48 -33.65 -4.89
N VAL A 539 -19.26 -33.85 -3.84
CA VAL A 539 -19.55 -32.85 -2.79
C VAL A 539 -19.22 -33.40 -1.40
N ALA A 540 -18.89 -32.49 -0.49
CA ALA A 540 -18.78 -32.76 0.94
C ALA A 540 -20.11 -32.44 1.63
N LEU A 541 -20.59 -33.35 2.47
CA LEU A 541 -21.82 -33.22 3.25
C LEU A 541 -21.44 -33.02 4.73
N LYS A 542 -21.56 -31.80 5.25
CA LYS A 542 -21.32 -31.48 6.67
C LYS A 542 -22.64 -31.52 7.44
N SER A 543 -22.83 -32.54 8.27
CA SER A 543 -23.96 -32.66 9.21
C SER A 543 -23.49 -32.17 10.58
N LEU A 544 -24.12 -31.13 11.13
CA LEU A 544 -23.90 -30.78 12.53
C LEU A 544 -24.58 -31.81 13.46
N ASN A 545 -24.09 -31.91 14.69
CA ASN A 545 -24.70 -32.76 15.71
C ASN A 545 -26.09 -32.21 16.09
N ASN A 546 -27.09 -33.09 16.23
CA ASN A 546 -28.46 -32.77 16.63
C ASN A 546 -29.21 -31.73 15.76
N SER A 547 -28.79 -31.50 14.50
CA SER A 547 -29.44 -30.52 13.60
C SER A 547 -30.85 -30.90 13.12
N LYS A 548 -31.45 -31.99 13.64
CA LYS A 548 -32.86 -32.35 13.46
C LYS A 548 -33.82 -31.24 13.89
N ASN A 549 -33.49 -30.53 14.96
CA ASN A 549 -34.09 -29.24 15.27
C ASN A 549 -33.11 -28.18 14.77
N VAL A 550 -33.58 -27.23 13.95
CA VAL A 550 -32.73 -26.14 13.45
C VAL A 550 -32.26 -25.30 14.64
N THR A 551 -30.96 -25.38 14.93
CA THR A 551 -30.36 -24.62 16.04
C THR A 551 -29.92 -23.25 15.57
N LEU A 552 -29.88 -22.29 16.51
CA LEU A 552 -29.28 -20.98 16.27
C LEU A 552 -27.80 -21.11 15.85
N GLU A 553 -27.10 -22.14 16.29
CA GLU A 553 -25.72 -22.45 15.89
C GLU A 553 -25.64 -22.84 14.41
N PHE A 554 -26.50 -23.75 13.93
CA PHE A 554 -26.58 -24.12 12.50
C PHE A 554 -26.94 -22.91 11.63
N MET A 555 -27.96 -22.14 12.00
CA MET A 555 -28.36 -20.94 11.25
C MET A 555 -27.27 -19.88 11.22
N ASN A 556 -26.53 -19.69 12.31
CA ASN A 556 -25.37 -18.80 12.34
C ASN A 556 -24.25 -19.29 11.43
N GLU A 557 -23.90 -20.59 11.46
CA GLU A 557 -22.84 -21.14 10.61
C GLU A 557 -23.17 -20.95 9.13
N ILE A 558 -24.35 -21.35 8.66
CA ILE A 558 -24.73 -21.20 7.24
C ILE A 558 -24.80 -19.72 6.83
N THR A 559 -25.27 -18.83 7.71
CA THR A 559 -25.39 -17.39 7.42
C THR A 559 -24.03 -16.72 7.32
N LEU A 560 -23.12 -17.02 8.26
CA LEU A 560 -21.76 -16.47 8.26
C LEU A 560 -20.95 -17.03 7.10
N HIS A 561 -21.11 -18.32 6.77
CA HIS A 561 -20.51 -18.93 5.58
C HIS A 561 -21.01 -18.28 4.30
N TYR A 562 -22.33 -18.07 4.16
CA TYR A 562 -22.92 -17.45 2.97
C TYR A 562 -22.38 -16.03 2.73
N LYS A 563 -22.15 -15.22 3.78
CA LYS A 563 -21.57 -13.87 3.68
C LYS A 563 -20.20 -13.80 3.00
N VAL A 564 -19.41 -14.88 3.05
CA VAL A 564 -18.06 -14.98 2.45
C VAL A 564 -17.99 -15.97 1.27
N ASN A 565 -19.12 -16.63 0.92
CA ASN A 565 -19.20 -17.72 -0.06
C ASN A 565 -18.88 -17.34 -1.52
N LEU A 566 -18.82 -16.05 -1.83
CA LEU A 566 -18.42 -15.56 -3.15
C LEU A 566 -16.90 -15.58 -3.37
N HIS A 567 -16.12 -15.70 -2.30
CA HIS A 567 -14.67 -15.60 -2.39
C HIS A 567 -14.01 -16.95 -2.66
N LYS A 568 -13.28 -17.05 -3.78
CA LYS A 568 -12.61 -18.28 -4.28
C LYS A 568 -11.66 -18.98 -3.29
N CYS A 569 -11.19 -18.25 -2.28
CA CYS A 569 -10.30 -18.75 -1.23
C CYS A 569 -11.06 -19.17 0.05
N ILE A 570 -12.38 -19.28 -0.02
CA ILE A 570 -13.27 -19.90 0.98
C ILE A 570 -13.92 -21.12 0.31
N ILE A 571 -14.14 -22.21 1.06
CA ILE A 571 -14.80 -23.40 0.51
C ILE A 571 -16.24 -23.06 0.07
N LYS A 572 -16.64 -23.44 -1.14
CA LYS A 572 -17.95 -23.09 -1.69
C LYS A 572 -19.07 -23.90 -1.01
N LEU A 573 -20.13 -23.20 -0.62
CA LEU A 573 -21.42 -23.73 -0.18
C LEU A 573 -22.39 -23.65 -1.36
N TYR A 574 -22.86 -24.81 -1.82
CA TYR A 574 -23.82 -24.94 -2.90
C TYR A 574 -25.27 -24.93 -2.39
N GLY A 575 -25.52 -25.49 -1.21
CA GLY A 575 -26.88 -25.66 -0.74
C GLY A 575 -27.02 -26.37 0.59
N ILE A 576 -28.27 -26.67 0.92
CA ILE A 576 -28.68 -27.38 2.12
C ILE A 576 -29.52 -28.59 1.70
N THR A 577 -29.37 -29.69 2.43
CA THR A 577 -30.20 -30.89 2.30
C THR A 577 -30.59 -31.41 3.70
N GLN A 578 -31.46 -32.42 3.78
CA GLN A 578 -31.81 -33.10 5.03
C GLN A 578 -31.70 -34.61 4.85
N ASP A 579 -31.04 -35.29 5.78
CA ASP A 579 -31.05 -36.76 5.83
C ASP A 579 -32.48 -37.25 6.11
N PRO A 580 -33.12 -38.03 5.20
CA PRO A 580 -34.48 -38.49 5.38
C PRO A 580 -34.67 -39.41 6.59
N LYS A 581 -33.60 -40.06 7.09
CA LYS A 581 -33.60 -40.96 8.25
C LYS A 581 -33.37 -40.21 9.55
N GLU A 582 -32.21 -39.55 9.68
CA GLU A 582 -31.82 -38.87 10.91
C GLU A 582 -32.54 -37.53 11.11
N LYS A 583 -33.13 -36.97 10.03
CA LYS A 583 -33.75 -35.64 9.96
C LYS A 583 -32.82 -34.46 10.22
N ASN A 584 -31.52 -34.72 10.37
CA ASN A 584 -30.48 -33.69 10.46
C ASN A 584 -30.37 -32.90 9.15
N TYR A 585 -30.36 -31.57 9.24
CA TYR A 585 -29.96 -30.69 8.14
C TYR A 585 -28.44 -30.72 7.93
N ILE A 586 -28.04 -30.63 6.67
CA ILE A 586 -26.70 -30.90 6.16
C ILE A 586 -26.31 -29.80 5.16
N MET A 587 -25.12 -29.22 5.33
CA MET A 587 -24.53 -28.31 4.35
C MET A 587 -23.89 -29.10 3.21
N VAL A 588 -24.17 -28.71 1.97
CA VAL A 588 -23.58 -29.27 0.75
C VAL A 588 -22.46 -28.34 0.29
N LEU A 589 -21.22 -28.76 0.55
CA LEU A 589 -19.98 -28.02 0.33
C LEU A 589 -19.18 -28.63 -0.83
N ASP A 590 -18.24 -27.85 -1.36
CA ASP A 590 -17.25 -28.34 -2.31
C ASP A 590 -16.33 -29.40 -1.72
N TYR A 591 -15.95 -30.40 -2.52
CA TYR A 591 -15.13 -31.52 -2.04
C TYR A 591 -13.65 -31.31 -2.32
N ALA A 592 -12.88 -31.06 -1.26
CA ALA A 592 -11.43 -30.96 -1.34
C ALA A 592 -10.78 -32.34 -1.59
N GLU A 593 -10.36 -32.60 -2.83
CA GLU A 593 -9.85 -33.92 -3.26
C GLU A 593 -8.51 -34.27 -2.61
N HIS A 594 -7.79 -33.27 -2.11
CA HIS A 594 -6.53 -33.43 -1.38
C HIS A 594 -6.70 -33.27 0.15
N GLY A 595 -7.93 -33.13 0.63
CA GLY A 595 -8.26 -33.03 2.05
C GLY A 595 -7.81 -31.73 2.70
N ASN A 596 -7.49 -31.78 4.00
CA ASN A 596 -6.91 -30.66 4.71
C ASN A 596 -5.41 -30.49 4.39
N LEU A 597 -4.89 -29.28 4.61
CA LEU A 597 -3.53 -28.94 4.23
C LEU A 597 -2.48 -29.69 5.07
N ARG A 598 -2.77 -30.08 6.33
CA ARG A 598 -1.85 -30.91 7.15
C ARG A 598 -1.59 -32.26 6.51
N ASN A 599 -2.66 -33.00 6.20
CA ASN A 599 -2.59 -34.30 5.55
C ASN A 599 -1.95 -34.20 4.15
N PHE A 600 -2.20 -33.09 3.44
CA PHE A 600 -1.55 -32.83 2.16
C PHE A 600 -0.04 -32.62 2.30
N LEU A 601 0.42 -31.85 3.30
CA LEU A 601 1.84 -31.66 3.56
C LEU A 601 2.53 -32.98 3.93
N ASP A 602 1.91 -33.82 4.78
CA ASP A 602 2.48 -35.12 5.17
C ASP A 602 2.79 -36.03 3.95
N ILE A 603 2.04 -35.90 2.86
CA ILE A 603 2.20 -36.68 1.63
C ILE A 603 3.06 -35.95 0.58
N LYS A 604 2.90 -34.63 0.45
CA LYS A 604 3.40 -33.85 -0.70
C LYS A 604 4.50 -32.83 -0.38
N TYR A 605 4.85 -32.57 0.88
CA TYR A 605 5.80 -31.51 1.25
C TYR A 605 7.12 -31.55 0.46
N ASN A 606 7.68 -32.75 0.23
CA ASN A 606 8.95 -32.93 -0.49
C ASN A 606 8.90 -32.55 -1.99
N TYR A 607 7.71 -32.33 -2.54
CA TYR A 607 7.50 -31.87 -3.91
C TYR A 607 7.16 -30.38 -3.99
N LEU A 608 7.03 -29.68 -2.84
CA LEU A 608 6.66 -28.27 -2.79
C LEU A 608 7.89 -27.36 -2.80
N ASN A 609 8.04 -26.58 -3.87
CA ASN A 609 9.02 -25.49 -3.93
C ASN A 609 8.52 -24.24 -3.18
N TRP A 610 9.38 -23.22 -3.06
CA TRP A 610 9.01 -21.96 -2.40
C TRP A 610 7.83 -21.25 -3.07
N ASN A 611 7.73 -21.28 -4.40
CA ASN A 611 6.61 -20.66 -5.13
C ASN A 611 5.27 -21.33 -4.76
N ASN A 612 5.24 -22.66 -4.63
CA ASN A 612 4.04 -23.38 -4.17
C ASN A 612 3.67 -22.97 -2.73
N LYS A 613 4.65 -22.93 -1.82
CA LYS A 613 4.45 -22.53 -0.42
C LYS A 613 3.92 -21.10 -0.31
N ILE A 614 4.54 -20.14 -0.99
CA ILE A 614 4.11 -18.73 -1.06
C ILE A 614 2.71 -18.63 -1.69
N SER A 615 2.43 -19.37 -2.77
CA SER A 615 1.11 -19.40 -3.40
C SER A 615 0.01 -19.88 -2.45
N TYR A 616 0.26 -20.95 -1.68
CA TYR A 616 -0.71 -21.44 -0.70
C TYR A 616 -0.95 -20.44 0.43
N LEU A 617 0.11 -19.83 0.96
CA LEU A 617 -0.01 -18.78 1.98
C LEU A 617 -0.75 -17.54 1.44
N HIS A 618 -0.47 -17.14 0.20
CA HIS A 618 -1.20 -16.06 -0.49
C HIS A 618 -2.70 -16.37 -0.56
N LYS A 619 -3.12 -17.57 -0.98
CA LYS A 619 -4.57 -17.91 -1.02
C LYS A 619 -5.21 -17.92 0.37
N ILE A 620 -4.51 -18.38 1.40
CA ILE A 620 -5.02 -18.35 2.77
C ILE A 620 -5.14 -16.90 3.26
N ALA A 621 -4.16 -16.03 2.98
CA ALA A 621 -4.23 -14.61 3.32
C ALA A 621 -5.35 -13.86 2.57
N ASP A 622 -5.55 -14.15 1.27
CA ASP A 622 -6.65 -13.62 0.44
C ASP A 622 -8.02 -14.06 0.98
N GLY A 623 -8.15 -15.31 1.44
CA GLY A 623 -9.33 -15.78 2.16
C GLY A 623 -9.55 -15.06 3.49
N LEU A 624 -8.51 -14.90 4.30
CA LEU A 624 -8.59 -14.24 5.60
C LEU A 624 -8.88 -12.74 5.47
N ARG A 625 -8.29 -12.07 4.48
CA ARG A 625 -8.59 -10.68 4.11
C ARG A 625 -10.08 -10.51 3.86
N ASN A 626 -10.68 -11.42 3.07
CA ASN A 626 -12.12 -11.36 2.78
C ASN A 626 -13.01 -11.57 4.02
N ILE A 627 -12.64 -12.47 4.94
CA ILE A 627 -13.35 -12.64 6.22
C ILE A 627 -13.28 -11.34 7.04
N HIS A 628 -12.10 -10.74 7.12
CA HIS A 628 -11.86 -9.50 7.87
C HIS A 628 -12.52 -8.26 7.24
N GLU A 629 -12.61 -8.18 5.90
CA GLU A 629 -13.37 -7.16 5.14
C GLU A 629 -14.88 -7.22 5.41
N LYS A 630 -15.42 -8.40 5.74
CA LYS A 630 -16.83 -8.59 6.12
C LYS A 630 -17.09 -8.33 7.61
N GLU A 631 -16.14 -7.73 8.31
CA GLU A 631 -16.17 -7.50 9.77
C GLU A 631 -16.40 -8.79 10.57
N LEU A 632 -15.81 -9.90 10.12
CA LEU A 632 -15.83 -11.19 10.81
C LEU A 632 -14.44 -11.56 11.35
N ILE A 633 -14.44 -12.47 12.33
CA ILE A 633 -13.26 -13.12 12.92
C ILE A 633 -13.48 -14.64 12.89
N HIS A 634 -12.45 -15.41 12.52
CA HIS A 634 -12.54 -16.87 12.31
C HIS A 634 -12.55 -17.64 13.63
N ARG A 635 -11.62 -17.28 14.53
CA ARG A 635 -11.47 -17.79 15.92
C ARG A 635 -10.97 -19.23 16.08
N ASP A 636 -11.06 -20.08 15.06
CA ASP A 636 -10.45 -21.42 15.03
C ASP A 636 -9.69 -21.65 13.71
N LEU A 637 -8.89 -20.66 13.30
CA LEU A 637 -8.06 -20.72 12.11
C LEU A 637 -6.84 -21.59 12.40
N HIS A 638 -6.78 -22.79 11.83
CA HIS A 638 -5.62 -23.68 11.90
C HIS A 638 -5.48 -24.46 10.59
N ILE A 639 -4.33 -25.11 10.37
CA ILE A 639 -4.03 -25.80 9.10
C ILE A 639 -5.04 -26.91 8.73
N GLY A 640 -5.73 -27.48 9.73
CA GLY A 640 -6.79 -28.48 9.54
C GLY A 640 -8.08 -27.90 8.96
N ASN A 641 -8.33 -26.60 9.22
CA ASN A 641 -9.40 -25.80 8.62
C ASN A 641 -8.94 -25.07 7.34
N ILE A 642 -7.77 -25.44 6.80
CA ILE A 642 -7.37 -25.10 5.43
C ILE A 642 -7.54 -26.33 4.56
N LEU A 643 -8.31 -26.23 3.49
CA LEU A 643 -8.56 -27.31 2.54
C LEU A 643 -7.79 -27.10 1.23
N ARG A 644 -7.32 -28.20 0.64
CA ARG A 644 -6.68 -28.22 -0.67
C ARG A 644 -7.60 -28.93 -1.67
N LEU A 645 -8.14 -28.14 -2.60
CA LEU A 645 -8.76 -28.63 -3.82
C LEU A 645 -7.66 -28.88 -4.86
N LYS A 646 -8.00 -29.51 -5.99
CA LYS A 646 -7.10 -29.77 -7.13
C LYS A 646 -6.20 -28.56 -7.44
N ASN A 647 -6.81 -27.39 -7.69
CA ASN A 647 -6.09 -26.17 -8.09
C ASN A 647 -6.01 -25.10 -6.98
N HIS A 648 -6.92 -25.12 -6.00
CA HIS A 648 -7.08 -24.01 -5.03
C HIS A 648 -6.83 -24.44 -3.57
N THR A 649 -6.44 -23.47 -2.75
CA THR A 649 -6.32 -23.61 -1.30
C THR A 649 -7.32 -22.65 -0.69
N CYS A 650 -8.15 -23.11 0.25
CA CYS A 650 -9.24 -22.31 0.82
C CYS A 650 -9.42 -22.54 2.33
N ILE A 651 -10.08 -21.58 2.98
CA ILE A 651 -10.48 -21.67 4.39
C ILE A 651 -11.85 -22.35 4.50
N THR A 652 -12.04 -23.18 5.53
CA THR A 652 -13.31 -23.82 5.89
C THR A 652 -13.66 -23.58 7.37
N ASP A 653 -14.78 -24.18 7.79
CA ASP A 653 -15.32 -24.24 9.15
C ASP A 653 -15.64 -22.88 9.80
N MET A 654 -16.72 -22.26 9.33
CA MET A 654 -17.22 -20.98 9.84
C MET A 654 -18.05 -21.12 11.13
N GLY A 655 -18.15 -22.31 11.73
CA GLY A 655 -19.04 -22.59 12.87
C GLY A 655 -18.72 -21.79 14.14
N LEU A 656 -17.45 -21.40 14.33
CA LEU A 656 -17.00 -20.59 15.46
C LEU A 656 -16.86 -19.09 15.14
N CYS A 657 -17.10 -18.67 13.90
CA CYS A 657 -16.98 -17.29 13.46
C CYS A 657 -17.92 -16.35 14.24
N LYS A 658 -17.50 -15.09 14.41
CA LYS A 658 -18.28 -14.02 15.04
C LYS A 658 -18.04 -12.67 14.34
N PRO A 659 -18.93 -11.69 14.54
CA PRO A 659 -18.64 -10.28 14.26
C PRO A 659 -17.37 -9.80 14.98
N ALA A 660 -16.64 -8.86 14.39
CA ALA A 660 -15.40 -8.33 14.95
C ALA A 660 -15.57 -7.48 16.23
N ASP A 661 -16.79 -7.00 16.50
CA ASP A 661 -17.21 -6.28 17.71
C ASP A 661 -17.81 -7.20 18.79
N TYR A 662 -17.81 -8.52 18.57
CA TYR A 662 -18.39 -9.50 19.49
C TYR A 662 -17.62 -9.57 20.82
N ASN A 663 -18.23 -9.06 21.88
CA ASN A 663 -17.74 -9.21 23.25
C ASN A 663 -18.27 -10.52 23.86
N VAL A 664 -17.40 -11.30 24.50
CA VAL A 664 -17.79 -12.57 25.14
C VAL A 664 -18.64 -12.27 26.39
N PRO A 665 -19.85 -12.85 26.53
CA PRO A 665 -20.65 -12.74 27.74
C PRO A 665 -19.87 -13.15 29.00
N GLU A 666 -20.11 -12.46 30.12
CA GLU A 666 -19.30 -12.60 31.34
C GLU A 666 -19.24 -14.04 31.89
N ASN A 667 -20.35 -14.78 31.75
CA ASN A 667 -20.47 -16.19 32.13
C ASN A 667 -19.80 -17.18 31.15
N ALA A 668 -19.32 -16.72 29.99
CA ALA A 668 -18.65 -17.52 28.96
C ALA A 668 -17.15 -17.22 28.82
N LYS A 669 -16.63 -16.17 29.49
CA LYS A 669 -15.22 -15.72 29.41
C LYS A 669 -14.19 -16.82 29.71
N ASN A 670 -14.53 -17.82 30.52
CA ASN A 670 -13.62 -18.89 30.94
C ASN A 670 -13.69 -20.16 30.06
N LYS A 671 -14.45 -20.17 28.96
CA LYS A 671 -14.60 -21.33 28.06
C LYS A 671 -13.94 -21.08 26.72
N LEU A 672 -12.61 -21.15 26.69
CA LEU A 672 -11.82 -21.08 25.46
C LEU A 672 -11.92 -22.38 24.67
N TYR A 673 -12.16 -22.31 23.37
CA TYR A 673 -12.21 -23.48 22.49
C TYR A 673 -11.29 -23.27 21.28
N GLY A 674 -10.49 -24.28 20.95
CA GLY A 674 -9.57 -24.27 19.80
C GLY A 674 -8.37 -25.19 20.01
N ILE A 675 -7.33 -25.03 19.19
CA ILE A 675 -6.07 -25.77 19.31
C ILE A 675 -4.99 -24.88 19.96
N LEU A 676 -4.50 -25.28 21.14
CA LEU A 676 -3.52 -24.51 21.95
C LEU A 676 -2.37 -23.91 21.13
N SER A 677 -1.76 -24.68 20.22
CA SER A 677 -0.61 -24.23 19.42
C SER A 677 -0.89 -23.07 18.45
N TYR A 678 -2.15 -22.77 18.13
CA TYR A 678 -2.57 -21.71 17.21
C TYR A 678 -3.23 -20.52 17.90
N ILE A 679 -3.51 -20.61 19.21
CA ILE A 679 -4.22 -19.57 19.96
C ILE A 679 -3.23 -18.51 20.44
N ALA A 680 -3.57 -17.24 20.18
CA ALA A 680 -2.76 -16.09 20.57
C ALA A 680 -2.65 -15.93 22.10
N PRO A 681 -1.51 -15.46 22.64
CA PRO A 681 -1.25 -15.45 24.09
C PRO A 681 -2.22 -14.57 24.89
N GLU A 682 -2.76 -13.50 24.29
CA GLU A 682 -3.79 -12.67 24.92
C GLU A 682 -5.14 -13.40 25.05
N ILE A 683 -5.45 -14.30 24.11
CA ILE A 683 -6.66 -15.12 24.11
C ILE A 683 -6.55 -16.28 25.10
N LEU A 684 -5.36 -16.87 25.26
CA LEU A 684 -5.07 -17.83 26.33
C LEU A 684 -5.35 -17.25 27.73
N ARG A 685 -5.24 -15.93 27.88
CA ARG A 685 -5.55 -15.18 29.12
C ARG A 685 -7.02 -14.73 29.25
N GLY A 686 -7.90 -15.15 28.35
CA GLY A 686 -9.32 -14.80 28.39
C GLY A 686 -9.65 -13.39 27.90
N GLN A 687 -8.77 -12.73 27.12
CA GLN A 687 -9.18 -11.52 26.39
C GLN A 687 -10.12 -11.88 25.22
N ASN A 688 -10.91 -10.89 24.77
CA ASN A 688 -11.82 -11.08 23.65
C ASN A 688 -11.03 -11.36 22.35
N TYR A 689 -11.58 -12.23 21.50
CA TYR A 689 -11.03 -12.47 20.16
C TYR A 689 -11.11 -11.20 19.31
N THR A 690 -10.07 -10.97 18.52
CA THR A 690 -9.97 -9.86 17.57
C THR A 690 -9.42 -10.36 16.24
N LYS A 691 -9.49 -9.54 15.18
CA LYS A 691 -8.84 -9.85 13.89
C LYS A 691 -7.36 -10.18 14.05
N ALA A 692 -6.66 -9.50 14.98
CA ALA A 692 -5.26 -9.75 15.28
C ALA A 692 -4.98 -11.15 15.90
N ALA A 693 -5.97 -11.79 16.53
CA ALA A 693 -5.84 -13.17 17.00
C ALA A 693 -5.80 -14.17 15.82
N ASP A 694 -6.63 -13.97 14.79
CA ASP A 694 -6.55 -14.78 13.56
C ASP A 694 -5.19 -14.59 12.85
N ILE A 695 -4.61 -13.38 12.89
CA ILE A 695 -3.27 -13.10 12.34
C ILE A 695 -2.18 -13.91 13.06
N TYR A 696 -2.27 -14.06 14.39
CA TYR A 696 -1.36 -14.93 15.14
C TYR A 696 -1.47 -16.38 14.66
N SER A 697 -2.70 -16.88 14.54
CA SER A 697 -2.96 -18.24 14.04
C SER A 697 -2.47 -18.43 12.60
N PHE A 698 -2.60 -17.41 11.75
CA PHE A 698 -2.00 -17.38 10.41
C PHE A 698 -0.47 -17.45 10.45
N GLY A 699 0.19 -16.75 11.38
CA GLY A 699 1.64 -16.87 11.61
C GLY A 699 2.10 -18.30 11.96
N ILE A 700 1.28 -19.05 12.70
CA ILE A 700 1.53 -20.47 12.97
C ILE A 700 1.32 -21.34 11.72
N ILE A 701 0.30 -21.05 10.90
CA ILE A 701 0.10 -21.71 9.60
C ILE A 701 1.27 -21.43 8.64
N MET A 702 1.80 -20.21 8.61
CA MET A 702 3.00 -19.87 7.85
C MET A 702 4.20 -20.73 8.29
N TYR A 703 4.46 -20.82 9.60
CA TYR A 703 5.51 -21.70 10.11
C TYR A 703 5.35 -23.15 9.62
N GLU A 704 4.14 -23.68 9.68
CA GLU A 704 3.85 -25.07 9.38
C GLU A 704 3.93 -25.39 7.87
N VAL A 705 3.45 -24.49 7.00
CA VAL A 705 3.60 -24.63 5.53
C VAL A 705 5.06 -24.50 5.09
N ILE A 706 5.84 -23.62 5.75
CA ILE A 706 7.25 -23.43 5.42
C ILE A 706 8.10 -24.61 5.90
N SER A 707 7.92 -25.08 7.15
CA SER A 707 8.71 -26.16 7.75
C SER A 707 8.25 -27.58 7.38
N GLY A 708 6.97 -27.76 7.07
CA GLY A 708 6.34 -29.07 6.97
C GLY A 708 6.02 -29.72 8.33
N LEU A 709 6.32 -29.05 9.46
CA LEU A 709 6.22 -29.62 10.81
C LEU A 709 5.03 -29.04 11.59
N PRO A 710 4.25 -29.87 12.31
CA PRO A 710 3.24 -29.37 13.24
C PRO A 710 3.87 -28.52 14.36
N PRO A 711 3.22 -27.42 14.79
CA PRO A 711 3.77 -26.52 15.81
C PRO A 711 3.84 -27.18 17.18
N TYR A 712 5.06 -27.22 17.76
CA TYR A 712 5.38 -27.81 19.06
C TYR A 712 5.20 -29.33 19.16
N TYR A 713 5.39 -30.06 18.05
CA TYR A 713 5.21 -31.53 17.98
C TYR A 713 5.96 -32.34 19.04
N ASP A 714 7.07 -31.83 19.57
CA ASP A 714 7.94 -32.46 20.55
C ASP A 714 7.54 -32.19 22.02
N ILE A 715 6.51 -31.39 22.29
CA ILE A 715 6.09 -30.96 23.63
C ILE A 715 4.62 -31.32 23.88
N GLY A 716 4.25 -31.67 25.13
CA GLY A 716 2.85 -31.84 25.53
C GLY A 716 2.04 -30.55 25.41
N HIS A 717 0.80 -30.64 24.94
CA HIS A 717 -0.10 -29.49 24.75
C HIS A 717 -0.89 -29.19 26.04
N ASP A 718 -0.16 -28.84 27.10
CA ASP A 718 -0.67 -28.63 28.45
C ASP A 718 -0.53 -27.17 28.93
N ILE A 719 -0.76 -26.92 30.22
CA ILE A 719 -0.57 -25.60 30.83
C ILE A 719 0.89 -25.11 30.76
N ASN A 720 1.88 -26.03 30.71
CA ASN A 720 3.29 -25.65 30.60
C ASN A 720 3.58 -25.07 29.22
N LEU A 721 3.00 -25.62 28.15
CA LEU A 721 3.08 -25.01 26.82
C LEU A 721 2.38 -23.63 26.79
N ALA A 722 1.18 -23.52 27.38
CA ALA A 722 0.47 -22.22 27.47
C ALA A 722 1.30 -21.14 28.19
N VAL A 723 1.91 -21.47 29.33
CA VAL A 723 2.81 -20.58 30.08
C VAL A 723 4.05 -20.21 29.24
N LYS A 724 4.66 -21.15 28.51
CA LYS A 724 5.81 -20.87 27.64
C LYS A 724 5.43 -19.94 26.49
N ILE A 725 4.28 -20.14 25.83
CA ILE A 725 3.77 -19.28 24.75
C ILE A 725 3.57 -17.84 25.25
N CYS A 726 2.92 -17.67 26.41
CA CYS A 726 2.73 -16.35 27.03
C CYS A 726 4.07 -15.68 27.37
N LYS A 727 5.06 -16.44 27.87
CA LYS A 727 6.41 -15.91 28.15
C LYS A 727 7.23 -15.56 26.91
N GLY A 728 6.78 -15.93 25.70
CA GLY A 728 7.41 -15.57 24.43
C GLY A 728 7.85 -16.73 23.55
N LEU A 729 7.63 -18.00 23.93
CA LEU A 729 7.97 -19.14 23.07
C LEU A 729 7.18 -19.10 21.75
N ARG A 730 7.86 -19.34 20.65
CA ARG A 730 7.32 -19.49 19.28
C ARG A 730 7.96 -20.74 18.63
N PRO A 731 7.36 -21.30 17.56
CA PRO A 731 7.94 -22.44 16.86
C PRO A 731 9.29 -22.07 16.23
N ARG A 732 10.19 -23.05 16.03
CA ARG A 732 11.52 -22.83 15.42
C ARG A 732 11.66 -23.63 14.13
N PHE A 733 12.30 -23.04 13.11
CA PHE A 733 12.61 -23.76 11.87
C PHE A 733 13.82 -24.70 12.04
N ASN A 734 13.71 -25.90 11.49
CA ASN A 734 14.80 -26.86 11.30
C ASN A 734 15.49 -26.75 9.92
N ILE A 735 15.10 -25.75 9.13
CA ILE A 735 15.62 -25.43 7.80
C ILE A 735 16.01 -23.95 7.75
N ASN A 736 16.92 -23.57 6.85
CA ASN A 736 17.09 -22.17 6.47
C ASN A 736 15.83 -21.67 5.74
N VAL A 737 15.37 -20.49 6.13
CA VAL A 737 14.20 -19.78 5.60
C VAL A 737 14.64 -18.37 5.20
N PRO A 738 14.18 -17.81 4.06
CA PRO A 738 14.43 -16.42 3.70
C PRO A 738 14.06 -15.44 4.82
N GLN A 739 14.93 -14.46 5.09
CA GLN A 739 14.77 -13.55 6.22
C GLN A 739 13.53 -12.68 6.10
N LEU A 740 13.12 -12.32 4.88
CA LEU A 740 11.85 -11.63 4.62
C LEU A 740 10.63 -12.45 5.08
N ILE A 741 10.66 -13.77 4.90
CA ILE A 741 9.60 -14.68 5.36
C ILE A 741 9.66 -14.83 6.89
N VAL A 742 10.85 -14.96 7.48
CA VAL A 742 11.03 -14.99 8.95
C VAL A 742 10.49 -13.71 9.58
N HIS A 743 10.78 -12.54 9.01
CA HIS A 743 10.33 -11.24 9.49
C HIS A 743 8.80 -11.09 9.45
N LEU A 744 8.14 -11.54 8.37
CA LEU A 744 6.69 -11.54 8.27
C LEU A 744 6.05 -12.49 9.31
N ILE A 745 6.64 -13.68 9.52
CA ILE A 745 6.17 -14.63 10.56
C ILE A 745 6.39 -14.06 11.96
N LYS A 746 7.54 -13.43 12.25
CA LYS A 746 7.76 -12.69 13.50
C LYS A 746 6.63 -11.68 13.70
N LYS A 747 6.42 -10.73 12.78
CA LYS A 747 5.34 -9.73 12.84
C LYS A 747 3.95 -10.31 13.13
N CYS A 748 3.58 -11.44 12.52
CA CYS A 748 2.30 -12.10 12.79
C CYS A 748 2.21 -12.68 14.21
N LEU A 749 3.33 -13.13 14.78
CA LEU A 749 3.44 -13.81 16.07
C LEU A 749 3.78 -12.90 17.26
N ASP A 750 3.71 -11.57 17.10
CA ASP A 750 4.00 -10.62 18.18
C ASP A 750 3.04 -10.82 19.36
N ALA A 751 3.56 -10.81 20.59
CA ALA A 751 2.77 -10.88 21.82
C ALA A 751 1.81 -9.68 21.97
N ASN A 752 2.16 -8.50 21.44
CA ASN A 752 1.26 -7.37 21.36
C ASN A 752 0.39 -7.46 20.09
N PRO A 753 -0.95 -7.62 20.20
CA PRO A 753 -1.82 -7.69 19.03
C PRO A 753 -1.81 -6.43 18.16
N LEU A 754 -1.45 -5.25 18.71
CA LEU A 754 -1.38 -3.99 17.97
C LEU A 754 -0.16 -3.91 17.02
N ASN A 755 0.86 -4.73 17.24
CA ASN A 755 2.05 -4.79 16.37
C ASN A 755 1.84 -5.73 15.16
N ARG A 756 0.77 -6.53 15.16
CA ARG A 756 0.51 -7.51 14.10
C ARG A 756 -0.05 -6.82 12.85
N PRO A 757 0.41 -7.19 11.64
CA PRO A 757 -0.06 -6.60 10.39
C PRO A 757 -1.50 -7.00 10.10
N LYS A 758 -2.20 -6.19 9.31
CA LYS A 758 -3.56 -6.52 8.84
C LYS A 758 -3.52 -7.63 7.78
N ALA A 759 -4.60 -8.40 7.65
CA ALA A 759 -4.71 -9.43 6.61
C ALA A 759 -4.50 -8.89 5.18
N GLU A 760 -4.93 -7.66 4.91
CA GLU A 760 -4.69 -6.93 3.66
C GLU A 760 -3.21 -6.68 3.38
N GLU A 761 -2.46 -6.24 4.41
CA GLU A 761 -1.01 -5.98 4.30
C GLU A 761 -0.25 -7.28 4.01
N ILE A 762 -0.62 -8.37 4.71
CA ILE A 762 -0.06 -9.72 4.52
C ILE A 762 -0.36 -10.23 3.11
N GLU A 763 -1.61 -10.14 2.65
CA GLU A 763 -2.01 -10.60 1.33
C GLU A 763 -1.24 -9.84 0.25
N LYS A 764 -1.21 -8.50 0.32
CA LYS A 764 -0.44 -7.66 -0.61
C LYS A 764 1.04 -8.05 -0.66
N THR A 765 1.67 -8.28 0.50
CA THR A 765 3.06 -8.76 0.57
C THR A 765 3.25 -10.11 -0.12
N LEU A 766 2.40 -11.10 0.19
CA LEU A 766 2.48 -12.45 -0.39
C LEU A 766 2.11 -12.47 -1.89
N SER A 767 1.23 -11.58 -2.33
CA SER A 767 0.79 -11.40 -3.71
C SER A 767 1.91 -10.84 -4.58
N ASN A 768 2.64 -9.84 -4.08
CA ASN A 768 3.85 -9.31 -4.73
C ASN A 768 4.92 -10.40 -4.87
N TRP A 769 5.28 -11.07 -3.77
CA TRP A 769 6.23 -12.18 -3.78
C TRP A 769 5.82 -13.30 -4.74
N PHE A 770 4.51 -13.61 -4.83
CA PHE A 770 4.01 -14.60 -5.78
C PHE A 770 4.23 -14.13 -7.23
N ARG A 771 3.89 -12.87 -7.58
CA ARG A 771 4.08 -12.33 -8.94
C ARG A 771 5.54 -12.27 -9.37
N GLU A 772 6.44 -11.84 -8.48
CA GLU A 772 7.88 -11.73 -8.71
C GLU A 772 8.57 -13.08 -8.96
N THR A 773 7.94 -14.21 -8.58
CA THR A 773 8.45 -15.55 -8.93
C THR A 773 8.18 -15.97 -10.37
N TYR A 774 7.36 -15.22 -11.13
CA TYR A 774 7.02 -15.51 -12.54
C TYR A 774 7.55 -14.46 -13.54
N ASP A 775 7.75 -13.20 -13.14
CA ASP A 775 8.31 -12.15 -14.02
C ASP A 775 9.62 -11.55 -13.48
N PRO A 776 10.79 -11.93 -14.05
CA PRO A 776 12.08 -11.38 -13.66
C PRO A 776 12.32 -9.89 -14.02
N LYS A 777 11.39 -9.21 -14.69
CA LYS A 777 11.58 -7.84 -15.21
C LYS A 777 10.92 -6.73 -14.38
N SER A 778 10.12 -7.04 -13.37
CA SER A 778 9.58 -6.03 -12.47
C SER A 778 10.66 -5.56 -11.49
N ASN A 779 11.07 -4.28 -11.58
CA ASN A 779 12.14 -3.68 -10.75
C ASN A 779 11.69 -3.40 -9.29
N GLY A 780 11.34 -4.46 -8.56
CA GLY A 780 11.12 -4.47 -7.12
C GLY A 780 11.48 -5.85 -6.56
N TYR A 781 12.29 -5.89 -5.49
CA TYR A 781 12.61 -7.09 -4.70
C TYR A 781 13.25 -8.31 -5.43
N ALA A 782 14.34 -8.07 -6.16
CA ALA A 782 15.31 -9.14 -6.49
C ALA A 782 15.85 -9.90 -5.25
N GLU A 783 15.70 -9.31 -4.06
CA GLU A 783 16.20 -9.80 -2.77
C GLU A 783 15.58 -11.13 -2.32
N LEU A 784 14.25 -11.30 -2.35
CA LEU A 784 13.60 -12.53 -1.88
C LEU A 784 14.05 -13.74 -2.70
N ASN A 785 14.11 -13.59 -4.02
CA ASN A 785 14.58 -14.63 -4.93
C ASN A 785 16.05 -15.01 -4.69
N ASN A 786 16.89 -14.08 -4.22
CA ASN A 786 18.26 -14.37 -3.83
C ASN A 786 18.31 -15.12 -2.48
N GLN A 787 17.57 -14.64 -1.47
CA GLN A 787 17.46 -15.32 -0.15
C GLN A 787 16.90 -16.76 -0.29
N ILE A 788 15.95 -16.99 -1.22
CA ILE A 788 15.43 -18.33 -1.56
C ILE A 788 16.54 -19.23 -2.09
N LYS A 789 17.33 -18.77 -3.07
CA LYS A 789 18.43 -19.55 -3.65
C LYS A 789 19.49 -19.91 -2.60
N GLU A 790 19.85 -18.96 -1.74
CA GLU A 790 20.79 -19.18 -0.64
C GLU A 790 20.27 -20.22 0.36
N ALA A 791 19.03 -20.06 0.81
CA ALA A 791 18.37 -21.02 1.70
C ALA A 791 18.30 -22.42 1.09
N GLU A 792 17.97 -22.55 -0.20
CA GLU A 792 17.99 -23.84 -0.89
C GLU A 792 19.39 -24.48 -0.96
N ILE A 793 20.44 -23.70 -1.23
CA ILE A 793 21.82 -24.21 -1.28
C ILE A 793 22.24 -24.73 0.10
N ILE A 794 21.91 -24.02 1.18
CA ILE A 794 22.24 -24.41 2.55
C ILE A 794 21.45 -25.67 2.95
N ASN A 795 20.14 -25.70 2.69
CA ASN A 795 19.29 -26.85 3.00
C ASN A 795 19.73 -28.12 2.23
N LYS A 796 20.07 -28.00 0.94
CA LYS A 796 20.60 -29.11 0.13
C LYS A 796 21.95 -29.62 0.66
N LYS A 797 22.84 -28.74 1.12
CA LYS A 797 24.12 -29.15 1.76
C LYS A 797 23.90 -29.87 3.09
N SER A 798 22.91 -29.45 3.88
CA SER A 798 22.57 -30.10 5.15
C SER A 798 22.09 -31.54 4.92
N LEU A 799 21.25 -31.77 3.89
CA LEU A 799 20.77 -33.11 3.51
C LEU A 799 21.89 -34.11 3.19
N ILE A 800 22.96 -33.68 2.54
CA ILE A 800 24.07 -34.57 2.10
C ILE A 800 24.82 -35.15 3.32
N ASN A 801 24.80 -34.46 4.46
CA ASN A 801 25.45 -34.89 5.70
C ASN A 801 24.54 -35.75 6.60
N SER A 802 23.27 -35.96 6.24
CA SER A 802 22.31 -36.78 6.98
C SER A 802 21.86 -37.99 6.16
N THR A 803 22.09 -39.21 6.66
CA THR A 803 21.70 -40.47 5.99
C THR A 803 20.19 -40.77 6.00
N THR A 804 19.36 -39.78 6.29
CA THR A 804 17.90 -39.86 6.21
C THR A 804 17.39 -38.96 5.09
N SER A 805 16.72 -39.55 4.10
CA SER A 805 15.97 -38.78 3.10
C SER A 805 14.90 -37.94 3.78
N LEU A 806 14.51 -36.82 3.15
CA LEU A 806 13.56 -35.80 3.63
C LEU A 806 12.12 -36.28 3.95
N GLY A 807 11.86 -37.58 4.10
CA GLY A 807 10.67 -38.05 4.82
C GLY A 807 10.74 -37.52 6.25
N ILE A 808 9.96 -36.47 6.55
CA ILE A 808 9.97 -35.78 7.84
C ILE A 808 9.32 -36.69 8.89
N SER A 809 10.07 -37.68 9.39
CA SER A 809 9.66 -38.51 10.51
C SER A 809 9.85 -37.74 11.82
N TYR A 810 8.97 -36.78 12.07
CA TYR A 810 8.85 -36.16 13.38
C TYR A 810 8.18 -37.15 14.35
N LYS A 811 8.66 -37.19 15.59
CA LYS A 811 8.04 -38.00 16.65
C LYS A 811 7.19 -37.09 17.52
N THR A 812 5.87 -37.19 17.36
CA THR A 812 4.91 -36.42 18.15
C THR A 812 4.94 -36.86 19.62
N HIS A 813 4.93 -35.89 20.54
CA HIS A 813 4.76 -36.13 21.97
C HIS A 813 3.38 -36.74 22.24
N SER A 814 3.26 -37.71 23.15
CA SER A 814 2.00 -38.44 23.39
C SER A 814 0.85 -37.56 23.90
N GLU A 815 1.19 -36.38 24.44
CA GLU A 815 0.25 -35.38 24.97
C GLU A 815 0.08 -34.17 24.03
N ALA A 816 0.63 -34.21 22.82
CA ALA A 816 0.41 -33.17 21.81
C ALA A 816 -0.94 -33.40 21.11
N ILE A 817 -1.82 -32.40 21.14
CA ILE A 817 -3.21 -32.50 20.65
C ILE A 817 -3.46 -31.43 19.58
N TYR A 818 -3.77 -31.87 18.36
CA TYR A 818 -4.00 -31.04 17.16
C TYR A 818 -5.48 -31.03 16.73
N THR A 819 -6.39 -31.24 17.68
CA THR A 819 -7.84 -31.17 17.47
C THR A 819 -8.45 -30.15 18.43
N SER A 820 -9.34 -29.31 17.94
CA SER A 820 -9.96 -28.24 18.73
C SER A 820 -10.71 -28.82 19.93
N ARG A 821 -10.45 -28.26 21.12
CA ARG A 821 -11.03 -28.70 22.39
C ARG A 821 -11.26 -27.53 23.33
N LEU A 822 -12.02 -27.77 24.40
CA LEU A 822 -12.11 -26.83 25.51
C LEU A 822 -10.76 -26.74 26.23
N LEU A 823 -10.33 -25.52 26.51
CA LEU A 823 -9.13 -25.17 27.26
C LEU A 823 -9.56 -24.30 28.45
N ASP A 824 -9.09 -24.65 29.64
CA ASP A 824 -9.33 -23.92 30.89
C ASP A 824 -7.96 -23.72 31.57
N PHE A 825 -7.40 -22.53 31.40
CA PHE A 825 -6.12 -22.14 31.96
C PHE A 825 -6.29 -20.83 32.73
N ASN A 826 -6.10 -20.89 34.05
CA ASN A 826 -6.22 -19.73 34.93
C ASN A 826 -4.83 -19.23 35.33
N ASN A 827 -4.70 -17.92 35.57
CA ASN A 827 -3.49 -17.26 36.08
C ASN A 827 -2.22 -17.40 35.20
N LEU A 828 -2.37 -17.44 33.87
CA LEU A 828 -1.21 -17.37 32.96
C LEU A 828 -0.42 -16.04 33.10
N PRO A 829 0.89 -16.01 32.84
CA PRO A 829 1.70 -14.79 32.93
C PRO A 829 1.36 -13.78 31.83
N GLU A 830 1.80 -12.52 31.96
CA GLU A 830 1.58 -11.52 30.92
C GLU A 830 2.25 -11.89 29.59
N PRO A 831 1.62 -11.63 28.43
CA PRO A 831 2.23 -11.88 27.13
C PRO A 831 3.46 -10.99 26.94
N LYS A 832 4.61 -11.60 26.63
CA LYS A 832 5.77 -10.87 26.13
C LYS A 832 6.42 -11.58 24.95
N ASN A 833 7.21 -10.85 24.19
CA ASN A 833 8.15 -11.44 23.24
C ASN A 833 9.41 -11.94 23.97
N SER A 834 10.19 -12.80 23.32
CA SER A 834 11.51 -13.17 23.83
C SER A 834 12.47 -11.97 23.81
N ASP A 835 13.51 -12.01 24.63
CA ASP A 835 14.39 -10.84 24.82
C ASP A 835 15.26 -10.55 23.57
N ASP A 836 15.46 -11.55 22.72
CA ASP A 836 16.17 -11.57 21.43
C ASP A 836 15.24 -11.34 20.21
N TYR A 837 13.94 -11.16 20.42
CA TYR A 837 12.93 -11.28 19.37
C TYR A 837 13.11 -10.33 18.18
N TYR A 838 13.56 -9.10 18.45
CA TYR A 838 13.80 -8.06 17.45
C TYR A 838 15.22 -8.10 16.86
N GLU A 839 16.08 -9.06 17.22
CA GLU A 839 17.41 -9.20 16.60
C GLU A 839 17.28 -9.68 15.13
N GLU A 840 17.98 -8.99 14.23
CA GLU A 840 17.71 -9.04 12.78
C GLU A 840 18.24 -10.28 12.05
N ASN A 841 19.05 -11.14 12.69
CA ASN A 841 19.81 -12.21 12.02
C ASN A 841 19.57 -13.63 12.55
N GLU A 842 18.55 -13.84 13.40
CA GLU A 842 18.23 -15.15 13.95
C GLU A 842 16.91 -15.73 13.39
N ASN A 843 16.70 -17.02 13.67
CA ASN A 843 15.45 -17.76 13.47
C ASN A 843 14.30 -17.08 14.27
N ILE A 844 13.11 -17.65 14.31
CA ILE A 844 11.97 -17.03 15.03
C ILE A 844 12.34 -16.70 16.50
N ILE A 845 13.19 -17.51 17.17
CA ILE A 845 13.86 -17.24 18.47
C ILE A 845 15.21 -18.00 18.54
N SER A 846 16.24 -17.45 19.22
CA SER A 846 17.53 -18.12 19.49
C SER A 846 17.43 -19.30 20.48
N MET A 847 18.50 -20.10 20.59
CA MET A 847 18.63 -21.13 21.64
C MET A 847 18.72 -20.57 23.07
N LYS A 848 19.21 -19.33 23.27
CA LYS A 848 19.42 -18.75 24.62
C LYS A 848 18.11 -18.66 25.41
N PHE A 849 17.00 -18.37 24.72
CA PHE A 849 15.68 -18.28 25.34
C PHE A 849 15.11 -19.63 25.82
N SER A 850 15.62 -20.77 25.32
CA SER A 850 15.18 -22.09 25.82
C SER A 850 15.83 -22.51 27.13
N GLU A 851 17.00 -21.98 27.48
CA GLU A 851 17.70 -22.31 28.73
C GLU A 851 17.12 -21.56 29.94
N SER A 852 16.58 -20.36 29.75
CA SER A 852 15.96 -19.54 30.81
C SER A 852 14.56 -19.99 31.24
N LEU A 853 14.01 -21.05 30.62
CA LEU A 853 12.67 -21.59 30.89
C LEU A 853 12.66 -22.72 31.96
N GLN A 854 13.61 -22.74 32.89
CA GLN A 854 13.48 -23.49 34.16
C GLN A 854 12.42 -22.80 35.05
N ILE A 855 11.15 -23.15 34.85
CA ILE A 855 10.02 -22.57 35.58
C ILE A 855 9.71 -23.40 36.82
N ASP A 856 9.78 -22.76 38.00
CA ASP A 856 9.15 -23.30 39.20
C ASP A 856 7.63 -23.06 39.15
N ILE A 857 6.89 -24.11 38.77
CA ILE A 857 5.44 -24.07 38.56
C ILE A 857 4.68 -24.19 39.91
N SER A 858 5.37 -24.39 41.04
CA SER A 858 4.76 -24.54 42.37
C SER A 858 3.84 -23.37 42.75
N GLN A 859 4.17 -22.14 42.35
CA GLN A 859 3.37 -20.96 42.65
C GLN A 859 2.02 -20.90 41.89
N LEU A 860 1.88 -21.58 40.75
CA LEU A 860 0.62 -21.66 40.01
C LEU A 860 -0.32 -22.75 40.54
N LYS A 861 0.19 -23.72 41.30
CA LYS A 861 -0.58 -24.87 41.82
C LYS A 861 -1.33 -24.62 43.13
N ASN A 862 -1.17 -23.44 43.74
CA ASN A 862 -1.71 -23.17 45.08
C ASN A 862 -3.20 -22.81 45.14
N ASN A 863 -3.93 -22.86 44.02
CA ASN A 863 -5.39 -22.87 44.02
C ASN A 863 -5.92 -24.02 43.15
N ASN A 864 -6.76 -24.86 43.75
CA ASN A 864 -7.46 -26.03 43.21
C ASN A 864 -6.64 -27.31 43.00
N SER A 865 -6.69 -28.15 44.03
CA SER A 865 -6.54 -29.61 43.93
C SER A 865 -7.60 -30.20 42.99
N PHE A 866 -7.19 -30.80 41.87
CA PHE A 866 -8.09 -31.53 40.99
C PHE A 866 -8.37 -32.94 41.56
N GLU A 867 -9.48 -33.08 42.28
CA GLU A 867 -10.22 -34.34 42.26
C GLU A 867 -11.05 -34.39 40.97
N LEU A 868 -10.99 -35.50 40.23
CA LEU A 868 -11.94 -35.82 39.18
C LEU A 868 -13.32 -36.12 39.81
N LYS A 869 -14.05 -35.06 40.14
CA LYS A 869 -15.46 -35.15 40.51
C LYS A 869 -16.33 -35.08 39.27
N ASN A 870 -16.78 -36.25 38.82
CA ASN A 870 -18.02 -36.34 38.05
C ASN A 870 -19.12 -35.69 38.91
N SER A 871 -19.64 -34.55 38.45
CA SER A 871 -20.77 -33.87 39.07
C SER A 871 -21.93 -33.89 38.10
N ASP A 872 -22.73 -34.95 38.23
CA ASP A 872 -24.16 -34.85 38.00
C ASP A 872 -24.78 -33.86 39.02
N ASP A 873 -26.01 -33.43 38.74
CA ASP A 873 -26.82 -32.44 39.47
C ASP A 873 -26.30 -30.98 39.40
N SER A 874 -27.05 -30.02 38.85
CA SER A 874 -28.51 -29.87 38.93
C SER A 874 -29.13 -29.19 37.70
N TYR A 875 -30.06 -29.91 37.05
CA TYR A 875 -31.16 -29.33 36.25
C TYR A 875 -32.42 -30.15 36.54
N GLU A 876 -33.49 -29.50 36.99
CA GLU A 876 -34.77 -30.20 37.15
C GLU A 876 -35.44 -30.42 35.78
N LYS A 877 -35.72 -31.70 35.45
CA LYS A 877 -36.85 -32.22 34.65
C LYS A 877 -37.12 -31.54 33.28
N ASN A 878 -37.05 -32.17 32.11
CA ASN A 878 -36.91 -33.57 31.67
C ASN A 878 -36.18 -33.55 30.28
N ASP A 879 -35.83 -34.63 29.58
CA ASP A 879 -36.13 -36.06 29.76
C ASP A 879 -34.90 -36.94 29.41
N ASN A 880 -35.12 -38.23 29.15
CA ASN A 880 -34.13 -39.28 29.01
C ASN A 880 -33.39 -39.33 27.66
N ILE A 881 -32.06 -39.14 27.67
CA ILE A 881 -31.11 -39.96 26.90
C ILE A 881 -29.86 -40.24 27.75
N LYS A 882 -29.57 -41.51 28.05
CA LYS A 882 -28.26 -41.93 28.54
C LYS A 882 -27.27 -42.00 27.36
N MET A 883 -26.12 -41.36 27.48
CA MET A 883 -24.94 -41.71 26.69
C MET A 883 -23.94 -42.43 27.58
N GLU A 884 -23.65 -43.69 27.26
CA GLU A 884 -22.63 -44.47 27.96
C GLU A 884 -21.22 -43.99 27.56
N SER A 885 -20.34 -43.91 28.55
CA SER A 885 -18.92 -43.65 28.35
C SER A 885 -18.23 -44.87 27.72
N SER A 886 -17.65 -44.72 26.52
CA SER A 886 -16.86 -45.77 25.88
C SER A 886 -15.46 -45.29 25.49
N GLU A 887 -14.48 -46.13 25.80
CA GLU A 887 -13.03 -45.95 25.75
C GLU A 887 -12.48 -45.37 24.43
N PHE A 888 -11.49 -44.48 24.54
CA PHE A 888 -10.71 -43.99 23.40
C PHE A 888 -9.65 -45.03 22.98
N LEU A 889 -9.89 -45.70 21.85
CA LEU A 889 -8.89 -46.53 21.19
C LEU A 889 -8.14 -45.73 20.12
N GLN A 890 -6.81 -45.68 20.24
CA GLN A 890 -5.92 -45.20 19.19
C GLN A 890 -6.05 -46.11 17.96
N ILE A 891 -6.50 -45.59 16.82
CA ILE A 891 -6.49 -46.33 15.56
C ILE A 891 -5.22 -45.98 14.79
N ASN A 892 -4.34 -46.96 14.64
CA ASN A 892 -3.18 -46.89 13.74
C ASN A 892 -3.65 -46.71 12.29
N THR A 893 -3.10 -45.71 11.60
CA THR A 893 -3.28 -45.55 10.15
C THR A 893 -2.50 -46.65 9.42
N LEU A 894 -3.19 -47.65 8.88
CA LEU A 894 -2.59 -48.62 7.96
C LEU A 894 -3.57 -49.03 6.85
N GLN A 895 -3.04 -49.03 5.63
CA GLN A 895 -3.64 -49.58 4.41
C GLN A 895 -4.82 -48.83 3.75
N LEU A 896 -4.51 -47.69 3.13
CA LEU A 896 -5.02 -47.42 1.77
C LEU A 896 -3.86 -47.57 0.78
N LYS A 897 -3.83 -48.70 0.06
CA LYS A 897 -3.05 -48.81 -1.17
C LYS A 897 -3.81 -48.07 -2.25
N ILE A 898 -3.28 -46.95 -2.73
CA ILE A 898 -3.68 -46.37 -4.01
C ILE A 898 -2.68 -46.90 -5.04
N ASP A 899 -3.18 -47.50 -6.12
CA ASP A 899 -2.34 -48.10 -7.15
C ASP A 899 -1.53 -47.01 -7.88
N ASN A 900 -0.21 -47.20 -7.89
CA ASN A 900 0.77 -46.14 -8.19
C ASN A 900 1.16 -46.04 -9.68
N ASN A 901 0.37 -46.65 -10.58
CA ASN A 901 0.68 -46.74 -12.01
C ASN A 901 -0.51 -46.24 -12.85
N ASN A 902 -0.53 -44.93 -13.12
CA ASN A 902 -0.94 -44.29 -14.39
C ASN A 902 -1.22 -42.79 -14.16
N PHE A 903 -0.21 -41.96 -14.33
CA PHE A 903 -0.38 -40.54 -14.67
C PHE A 903 0.58 -40.19 -15.82
N PRO A 904 0.11 -39.48 -16.86
CA PRO A 904 0.96 -39.04 -17.97
C PRO A 904 1.93 -37.94 -17.51
N GLU A 905 2.96 -37.72 -18.33
CA GLU A 905 4.00 -36.71 -18.10
C GLU A 905 3.45 -35.27 -18.16
N GLN A 906 4.26 -34.32 -17.67
CA GLN A 906 3.89 -32.91 -17.60
C GLN A 906 3.90 -32.25 -18.98
N ASP A 907 2.81 -31.54 -19.31
CA ASP A 907 2.91 -30.36 -20.17
C ASP A 907 3.04 -29.12 -19.28
N ASN A 908 4.13 -28.37 -19.46
CA ASN A 908 4.34 -27.06 -18.84
C ASN A 908 3.94 -25.95 -19.82
N SER A 909 2.64 -25.76 -20.03
CA SER A 909 2.09 -24.57 -20.69
C SER A 909 0.74 -24.17 -20.10
N ASP A 910 0.39 -22.91 -20.33
CA ASP A 910 -0.95 -22.32 -20.30
C ASP A 910 -1.47 -21.76 -18.96
N ASP A 911 -1.01 -20.53 -18.67
CA ASP A 911 -1.90 -19.43 -18.29
C ASP A 911 -1.83 -18.38 -19.41
N SER A 912 -2.69 -18.50 -20.43
CA SER A 912 -2.88 -17.44 -21.43
C SER A 912 -4.29 -16.86 -21.32
N TYR A 913 -4.37 -15.53 -21.27
CA TYR A 913 -5.64 -14.82 -21.14
C TYR A 913 -6.41 -14.89 -22.46
N GLU A 914 -7.55 -15.58 -22.49
CA GLU A 914 -8.47 -15.54 -23.63
C GLU A 914 -9.03 -14.12 -23.81
N LYS A 915 -8.44 -13.38 -24.75
CA LYS A 915 -9.10 -12.24 -25.40
C LYS A 915 -10.04 -12.77 -26.47
N ASN A 916 -11.35 -12.64 -26.22
CA ASN A 916 -12.38 -12.85 -27.22
C ASN A 916 -12.42 -11.68 -28.23
N ASP A 917 -11.52 -11.70 -29.22
CA ASP A 917 -11.58 -10.82 -30.39
C ASP A 917 -12.31 -11.52 -31.55
N ASN A 918 -13.64 -11.37 -31.59
CA ASN A 918 -14.49 -11.84 -32.69
C ASN A 918 -14.19 -11.07 -33.98
N THR A 919 -13.32 -11.62 -34.83
CA THR A 919 -13.05 -11.07 -36.17
C THR A 919 -13.84 -11.85 -37.22
N ILE A 920 -14.99 -11.32 -37.62
CA ILE A 920 -15.82 -11.90 -38.69
C ILE A 920 -15.11 -11.68 -40.04
N SER A 921 -14.49 -12.72 -40.59
CA SER A 921 -14.07 -12.74 -41.99
C SER A 921 -15.20 -13.29 -42.87
N ARG A 922 -15.79 -12.41 -43.68
CA ARG A 922 -16.57 -12.84 -44.84
C ARG A 922 -15.62 -13.49 -45.84
N ASN A 923 -15.95 -14.68 -46.34
CA ASN A 923 -15.54 -15.09 -47.68
C ASN A 923 -16.71 -15.73 -48.41
N SER A 924 -17.07 -15.10 -49.53
CA SER A 924 -18.09 -15.53 -50.47
C SER A 924 -17.47 -16.23 -51.68
N SER A 925 -18.28 -17.02 -52.38
CA SER A 925 -18.00 -17.72 -53.66
C SER A 925 -16.94 -18.85 -53.61
N GLY A 926 -17.19 -20.01 -54.21
CA GLY A 926 -18.41 -20.53 -54.86
C GLY A 926 -18.09 -21.63 -55.87
N ILE A 927 -19.14 -22.31 -56.39
CA ILE A 927 -19.12 -23.22 -57.57
C ILE A 927 -18.34 -24.54 -57.29
N ASP A 928 -18.81 -25.75 -57.61
CA ASP A 928 -20.00 -26.25 -58.35
C ASP A 928 -21.02 -26.98 -57.45
#